data_AF-A0A0M2GWP5-F1
#
_entry.id   AF-A0A0M2GWP5-F1
#
_cell.length_a   1.000
_cell.length_b   1.000
_cell.length_c   1.000
_cell.angle_alpha   90.00
_cell.angle_beta   90.00
_cell.angle_gamma   90.00
#
_symmetry.space_group_name_H-M   'P 1'
#
loop_
_entity.id
_entity.type
_entity.pdbx_description
1 polymer ?
#
loop_
_entity_poly.entity_id
_entity_poly.type
_entity_poly.pdbx_seq_one_letter_code
_entity_poly.pdbx_strand_id
1 'polypeptide(L)'
;MTTAALVLGMGVGTATAATAFTKAPVPTISGTVKVGSTLTAAAGTWSPSATLSYQWKRNGTSISGATAKTYKLTTSDAGRTVAVTTTGKRSGYTTTSKTSAGTAVPTVAFTTAPTPTISGTSSVGSTLTATAGTWSPTATVSYQWRRNGTAIASATAKTYKLATADAGQKLTVTVTGKRTGYTTTAKTSAAKTIATLTFGTAPTPTISGTASVGSTLTANPGTWSPTATLSFQWKRSGAAISGATAKTYKLVAADAGASITVTVTGKKTGYTTAAKTSAAKTIAATAFTTAPTPTLSGTATVGSTLTANPGTWSPAATLTYQWKRNGSSISGAAAATYKLADADAGQSLTVTVTGARAGYATTARTSAAKAIPALAFTAAPTPTITGTAAVGSILTANAGTWSPTPTLAYQWNRNGIAISGATKTTYALVSADQGAMITVTVTASRSGYASTTRTSAVVTVPTGPGAAVVQISADITADTTWAPASSTVYLLTTQVDVRSGVTLTIGANAIVKARTNAGLAVEGALVVNGTAGNPVTFTSLRDDTIGGDSNSDGDVTTPQPGDWYGITISSKASMTATYATVKYASSGWQSSGADVFRLSHGAVSDTQYDGIRVAADRSGANAGNAIISITDTTVRRAGRNGITVSATGQPAGSGTQIPVPVVTDNTVTDSGKGYNNSSVPNQVAIRVHGYALDGSKLTGNDGNGNKISAIALSGTLKTNLSLPQGDLPLALLDSDYLTVAAGATLTIAAGQTVKAYQAGLAVEGSLVVNGTAGNPVTFTSLRDDTIGGDSNSDGDVTTPQPGDWYGITISNGGSVHGSGLSVRYASYGITAGQTSSLQLSDSGVSSTTSRCLDVTGADSASYFHGTVRDCEFGVFSSGLTYFDASAVDWGGDEPPGNGADERPRASGPGVDVFPWVGWVDPPPASKPKVYAASPCKDLLVIGVRGSGEEATSANRDMGNMVKTFHDAFVEELAEQSASPISTRTIGLEYPAYAVPLSSPDAPGLLTYTSGAWSGAVELMSTLENEIERCGSSGEKIVLNGYSQGAWVIHSTLAYMEKSKRLPVSNLAAVNLIADPQRAQLGAEYNAGSATGDTWGVANAQVVGVPAVRFSNWLAGSIYPEVRQFQASNVSSEDMITPVDIPTSLLSRVVTICNFTDPVCAIGGRGFPDADVHGEYPTSSGWARFVEESASTARIYAD
;
A
#
# COMPACT_ATOMS: atom_id res chain seq x y z
N MET A 1 82.90 -46.71 -53.75
CA MET A 1 84.09 -47.23 -54.45
C MET A 1 84.23 -48.71 -54.13
N THR A 2 84.04 -49.55 -55.15
CA THR A 2 84.82 -50.77 -55.51
C THR A 2 85.49 -51.64 -54.42
N THR A 3 85.08 -52.93 -54.38
CA THR A 3 85.88 -54.18 -54.59
C THR A 3 87.38 -54.18 -54.27
N ALA A 4 88.07 -55.23 -53.79
CA ALA A 4 87.78 -56.64 -53.45
C ALA A 4 89.07 -57.26 -52.85
N ALA A 5 88.95 -58.45 -52.22
CA ALA A 5 89.94 -59.56 -52.13
C ALA A 5 91.25 -59.30 -51.33
N LEU A 6 92.02 -60.25 -50.77
CA LEU A 6 92.05 -61.72 -50.67
C LEU A 6 93.17 -62.09 -49.63
N VAL A 7 92.89 -62.98 -48.66
CA VAL A 7 93.68 -64.20 -48.26
C VAL A 7 95.14 -64.02 -47.67
N LEU A 8 95.67 -64.77 -46.68
CA LEU A 8 95.93 -66.22 -46.47
C LEU A 8 96.39 -66.43 -44.99
N GLY A 9 95.91 -67.42 -44.22
CA GLY A 9 96.59 -68.71 -43.94
C GLY A 9 97.18 -68.74 -42.50
N MET A 10 97.27 -69.82 -41.69
CA MET A 10 96.97 -71.26 -41.75
C MET A 10 96.92 -71.81 -40.30
N GLY A 11 96.29 -72.98 -40.08
CA GLY A 11 96.48 -73.79 -38.87
C GLY A 11 95.37 -74.83 -38.65
N VAL A 12 95.48 -76.01 -39.28
CA VAL A 12 94.50 -77.11 -39.21
C VAL A 12 94.96 -78.19 -38.23
N GLY A 13 94.16 -78.44 -37.19
CA GLY A 13 94.13 -79.67 -36.40
C GLY A 13 92.77 -80.36 -36.60
N THR A 14 92.77 -81.63 -36.99
CA THR A 14 91.58 -82.40 -37.36
C THR A 14 90.78 -82.83 -36.12
N ALA A 15 89.67 -82.16 -35.84
CA ALA A 15 88.64 -82.62 -34.90
C ALA A 15 87.62 -83.50 -35.66
N THR A 16 87.39 -84.71 -35.16
CA THR A 16 86.32 -85.61 -35.60
C THR A 16 84.96 -84.94 -35.41
N ALA A 17 84.13 -84.89 -36.45
CA ALA A 17 82.81 -84.24 -36.42
C ALA A 17 81.86 -84.99 -35.48
N ALA A 18 81.38 -84.32 -34.44
CA ALA A 18 80.41 -84.87 -33.49
C ALA A 18 79.06 -85.16 -34.16
N THR A 19 78.44 -86.29 -33.84
CA THR A 19 77.18 -86.72 -34.47
C THR A 19 76.01 -85.85 -34.00
N ALA A 20 75.01 -85.62 -34.86
CA ALA A 20 73.82 -84.86 -34.49
C ALA A 20 72.78 -85.77 -33.78
N PHE A 21 71.94 -85.18 -32.92
CA PHE A 21 70.76 -85.88 -32.39
C PHE A 21 69.77 -86.16 -33.53
N THR A 22 69.21 -87.37 -33.59
CA THR A 22 68.20 -87.74 -34.58
C THR A 22 66.81 -87.21 -34.22
N LYS A 23 66.56 -86.90 -32.93
CA LYS A 23 65.35 -86.23 -32.45
C LYS A 23 65.67 -85.24 -31.34
N ALA A 24 65.43 -83.95 -31.62
CA ALA A 24 65.58 -82.83 -30.70
C ALA A 24 64.34 -81.90 -30.79
N PRO A 25 63.25 -82.23 -30.07
CA PRO A 25 61.99 -81.51 -30.19
C PRO A 25 62.06 -80.10 -29.57
N VAL A 26 61.21 -79.19 -30.05
CA VAL A 26 61.02 -77.86 -29.44
C VAL A 26 60.29 -78.04 -28.10
N PRO A 27 60.77 -77.45 -26.99
CA PRO A 27 60.11 -77.60 -25.70
C PRO A 27 58.75 -76.87 -25.70
N THR A 28 57.78 -77.42 -24.99
CA THR A 28 56.49 -76.75 -24.71
C THR A 28 56.45 -76.27 -23.25
N ILE A 29 55.62 -75.26 -23.01
CA ILE A 29 55.36 -74.71 -21.66
C ILE A 29 53.95 -75.15 -21.24
N SER A 30 53.82 -75.61 -20.00
CA SER A 30 52.53 -75.97 -19.39
C SER A 30 52.36 -75.29 -18.02
N GLY A 31 51.11 -75.16 -17.56
CA GLY A 31 50.74 -74.44 -16.33
C GLY A 31 49.94 -73.17 -16.62
N THR A 32 49.34 -72.59 -15.57
CA THR A 32 48.55 -71.35 -15.68
C THR A 32 49.47 -70.16 -15.90
N VAL A 33 49.28 -69.43 -16.99
CA VAL A 33 50.08 -68.24 -17.33
C VAL A 33 49.53 -67.03 -16.59
N LYS A 34 49.78 -66.96 -15.29
CA LYS A 34 49.38 -65.86 -14.40
C LYS A 34 50.50 -65.60 -13.40
N VAL A 35 50.82 -64.33 -13.13
CA VAL A 35 51.81 -63.95 -12.10
C VAL A 35 51.52 -64.66 -10.78
N GLY A 36 52.57 -65.20 -10.16
CA GLY A 36 52.50 -66.04 -8.96
C GLY A 36 52.38 -67.54 -9.25
N SER A 37 51.99 -67.94 -10.46
CA SER A 37 51.88 -69.34 -10.88
C SER A 37 53.21 -69.89 -11.41
N THR A 38 53.39 -71.21 -11.30
CA THR A 38 54.58 -71.90 -11.79
C THR A 38 54.34 -72.51 -13.17
N LEU A 39 55.18 -72.15 -14.13
CA LEU A 39 55.26 -72.78 -15.45
C LEU A 39 56.23 -73.96 -15.41
N THR A 40 55.92 -75.01 -16.18
CA THR A 40 56.75 -76.22 -16.30
C THR A 40 57.15 -76.45 -17.75
N ALA A 41 58.45 -76.63 -17.98
CA ALA A 41 59.01 -76.96 -19.28
C ALA A 41 58.88 -78.47 -19.57
N ALA A 42 58.32 -78.80 -20.73
CA ALA A 42 58.26 -80.14 -21.28
C ALA A 42 59.21 -80.22 -22.49
N ALA A 43 60.39 -80.82 -22.28
CA ALA A 43 61.45 -80.87 -23.29
C ALA A 43 61.25 -81.93 -24.39
N GLY A 44 60.19 -82.74 -24.31
CA GLY A 44 59.97 -83.91 -25.16
C GLY A 44 61.02 -85.02 -24.98
N THR A 45 60.87 -86.13 -25.71
CA THR A 45 61.85 -87.23 -25.74
C THR A 45 62.94 -86.97 -26.78
N TRP A 46 64.20 -86.95 -26.34
CA TRP A 46 65.39 -86.79 -27.18
C TRP A 46 65.94 -88.16 -27.60
N SER A 47 66.37 -88.30 -28.86
CA SER A 47 67.01 -89.51 -29.38
C SER A 47 68.32 -89.19 -30.09
N PRO A 48 69.44 -89.86 -29.73
CA PRO A 48 69.58 -90.73 -28.55
C PRO A 48 69.49 -89.92 -27.24
N SER A 49 69.28 -90.58 -26.09
CA SER A 49 69.01 -89.91 -24.79
C SER A 49 70.07 -88.85 -24.42
N ALA A 50 69.62 -87.68 -23.96
CA ALA A 50 70.47 -86.52 -23.64
C ALA A 50 70.30 -86.08 -22.18
N THR A 51 71.37 -85.52 -21.60
CA THR A 51 71.27 -84.74 -20.36
C THR A 51 70.76 -83.35 -20.71
N LEU A 52 69.68 -82.91 -20.06
CA LEU A 52 68.98 -81.66 -20.38
C LEU A 52 69.27 -80.57 -19.36
N SER A 53 69.58 -79.36 -19.84
CA SER A 53 69.56 -78.12 -19.06
C SER A 53 68.50 -77.16 -19.59
N TYR A 54 67.96 -76.31 -18.70
CA TYR A 54 66.92 -75.34 -19.01
C TYR A 54 67.45 -73.91 -18.83
N GLN A 55 66.91 -72.98 -19.58
CA GLN A 55 67.11 -71.55 -19.37
C GLN A 55 65.82 -70.82 -19.74
N TRP A 56 65.15 -70.24 -18.75
CA TRP A 56 63.98 -69.41 -19.00
C TRP A 56 64.39 -68.04 -19.51
N LYS A 57 63.57 -67.48 -20.39
CA LYS A 57 63.77 -66.22 -21.09
C LYS A 57 62.56 -65.32 -20.94
N ARG A 58 62.78 -64.03 -20.71
CA ARG A 58 61.78 -62.97 -20.68
C ARG A 58 62.03 -62.07 -21.89
N ASN A 59 61.04 -61.93 -22.78
CA ASN A 59 61.17 -61.21 -24.05
C ASN A 59 62.42 -61.62 -24.85
N GLY A 60 62.74 -62.91 -24.87
CA GLY A 60 63.89 -63.45 -25.60
C GLY A 60 65.24 -63.37 -24.84
N THR A 61 65.33 -62.61 -23.75
CA THR A 61 66.55 -62.49 -22.93
C THR A 61 66.55 -63.48 -21.77
N SER A 62 67.68 -64.14 -21.49
CA SER A 62 67.81 -65.09 -20.38
C SER A 62 67.51 -64.44 -19.03
N ILE A 63 66.66 -65.08 -18.24
CA ILE A 63 66.38 -64.69 -16.85
C ILE A 63 67.49 -65.30 -15.98
N SER A 64 68.30 -64.45 -15.35
CA SER A 64 69.41 -64.90 -14.50
C SER A 64 68.95 -65.89 -13.43
N GLY A 65 69.66 -67.01 -13.28
CA GLY A 65 69.36 -68.08 -12.31
C GLY A 65 68.16 -68.98 -12.63
N ALA A 66 67.38 -68.67 -13.67
CA ALA A 66 66.19 -69.46 -14.03
C ALA A 66 66.56 -70.68 -14.90
N THR A 67 67.27 -71.65 -14.32
CA THR A 67 67.79 -72.83 -15.01
C THR A 67 67.09 -74.15 -14.66
N ALA A 68 66.08 -74.09 -13.78
CA ALA A 68 65.27 -75.24 -13.40
C ALA A 68 64.24 -75.60 -14.47
N LYS A 69 63.73 -76.84 -14.41
CA LYS A 69 62.61 -77.32 -15.26
C LYS A 69 61.34 -76.49 -15.09
N THR A 70 61.19 -75.80 -13.96
CA THR A 70 60.03 -74.98 -13.61
C THR A 70 60.41 -73.52 -13.39
N TYR A 71 59.50 -72.59 -13.65
CA TYR A 71 59.67 -71.15 -13.40
C TYR A 71 58.41 -70.51 -12.82
N LYS A 72 58.52 -69.93 -11.62
CA LYS A 72 57.44 -69.17 -11.00
C LYS A 72 57.39 -67.76 -11.60
N LEU A 73 56.27 -67.42 -12.23
CA LEU A 73 56.05 -66.11 -12.82
C LEU A 73 56.03 -65.03 -11.74
N THR A 74 56.80 -63.97 -11.96
CA THR A 74 56.92 -62.79 -11.11
C THR A 74 56.19 -61.60 -11.74
N THR A 75 55.99 -60.52 -10.98
CA THR A 75 55.44 -59.26 -11.51
C THR A 75 56.29 -58.66 -12.63
N SER A 76 57.59 -58.99 -12.68
CA SER A 76 58.49 -58.60 -13.77
C SER A 76 58.19 -59.31 -15.09
N ASP A 77 57.48 -60.42 -15.06
CA ASP A 77 57.05 -61.17 -16.26
C ASP A 77 55.72 -60.65 -16.83
N ALA A 78 54.90 -59.96 -16.03
CA ALA A 78 53.63 -59.39 -16.47
C ALA A 78 53.78 -58.42 -17.65
N GLY A 79 52.92 -58.58 -18.67
CA GLY A 79 52.95 -57.81 -19.92
C GLY A 79 54.11 -58.19 -20.84
N ARG A 80 54.85 -59.26 -20.54
CA ARG A 80 55.99 -59.75 -21.33
C ARG A 80 55.77 -61.19 -21.77
N THR A 81 56.60 -61.67 -22.68
CA THR A 81 56.61 -63.07 -23.11
C THR A 81 57.64 -63.86 -22.30
N VAL A 82 57.28 -65.07 -21.88
CA VAL A 82 58.18 -66.02 -21.24
C VAL A 82 58.36 -67.23 -22.16
N ALA A 83 59.62 -67.59 -22.44
CA ALA A 83 60.00 -68.76 -23.21
C ALA A 83 61.01 -69.60 -22.44
N VAL A 84 61.21 -70.87 -22.81
CA VAL A 84 62.25 -71.71 -22.23
C VAL A 84 63.13 -72.29 -23.33
N THR A 85 64.45 -72.19 -23.16
CA THR A 85 65.42 -72.90 -23.99
C THR A 85 65.83 -74.18 -23.28
N THR A 86 65.71 -75.32 -23.96
CA THR A 86 66.23 -76.61 -23.51
C THR A 86 67.46 -76.99 -24.32
N THR A 87 68.55 -77.34 -23.64
CA THR A 87 69.82 -77.72 -24.26
C THR A 87 70.12 -79.18 -23.92
N GLY A 88 70.25 -80.01 -24.94
CA GLY A 88 70.62 -81.42 -24.80
C GLY A 88 72.10 -81.64 -25.06
N LYS A 89 72.77 -82.34 -24.14
CA LYS A 89 74.18 -82.73 -24.26
C LYS A 89 74.34 -84.25 -24.07
N ARG A 90 75.13 -84.88 -24.94
CA ARG A 90 75.55 -86.28 -24.86
C ARG A 90 76.98 -86.36 -25.39
N SER A 91 77.85 -87.14 -24.74
CA SER A 91 79.25 -87.30 -25.18
C SER A 91 79.31 -87.86 -26.61
N GLY A 92 80.16 -87.29 -27.47
CA GLY A 92 80.24 -87.63 -28.91
C GLY A 92 79.19 -86.96 -29.81
N TYR A 93 78.23 -86.22 -29.24
CA TYR A 93 77.16 -85.53 -29.99
C TYR A 93 77.29 -84.00 -29.95
N THR A 94 76.89 -83.35 -31.05
CA THR A 94 76.82 -81.88 -31.12
C THR A 94 75.74 -81.36 -30.16
N THR A 95 76.14 -80.48 -29.23
CA THR A 95 75.22 -79.86 -28.27
C THR A 95 74.15 -79.07 -29.03
N THR A 96 72.87 -79.37 -28.75
CA THR A 96 71.75 -78.78 -29.49
C THR A 96 70.79 -78.10 -28.53
N SER A 97 70.35 -76.89 -28.86
CA SER A 97 69.37 -76.12 -28.08
C SER A 97 68.11 -75.84 -28.90
N LYS A 98 66.95 -75.97 -28.28
CA LYS A 98 65.65 -75.57 -28.85
C LYS A 98 64.93 -74.65 -27.88
N THR A 99 64.25 -73.63 -28.39
CA THR A 99 63.52 -72.64 -27.57
C THR A 99 62.03 -72.70 -27.88
N SER A 100 61.19 -72.71 -26.85
CA SER A 100 59.74 -72.66 -27.00
C SER A 100 59.29 -71.36 -27.66
N ALA A 101 58.07 -71.33 -28.18
CA ALA A 101 57.40 -70.06 -28.47
C ALA A 101 57.26 -69.23 -27.18
N GLY A 102 57.27 -67.91 -27.31
CA GLY A 102 57.05 -67.00 -26.20
C GLY A 102 55.58 -67.04 -25.75
N THR A 103 55.35 -67.28 -24.46
CA THR A 103 54.01 -67.28 -23.86
C THR A 103 53.76 -65.94 -23.20
N ALA A 104 52.74 -65.20 -23.65
CA ALA A 104 52.43 -63.86 -23.12
C ALA A 104 51.82 -63.96 -21.71
N VAL A 105 52.41 -63.25 -20.76
CA VAL A 105 51.92 -63.16 -19.38
C VAL A 105 50.99 -61.96 -19.25
N PRO A 106 49.72 -62.13 -18.86
CA PRO A 106 48.79 -61.01 -18.66
C PRO A 106 49.28 -60.02 -17.59
N THR A 107 48.90 -58.74 -17.73
CA THR A 107 49.10 -57.72 -16.69
C THR A 107 48.14 -57.90 -15.52
N VAL A 108 48.53 -57.42 -14.34
CA VAL A 108 47.71 -57.52 -13.11
C VAL A 108 46.81 -56.28 -12.96
N ALA A 109 45.59 -56.42 -12.45
CA ALA A 109 44.72 -55.28 -12.15
C ALA A 109 45.11 -54.61 -10.82
N PHE A 110 44.79 -53.31 -10.66
CA PHE A 110 44.81 -52.67 -9.35
C PHE A 110 43.71 -53.26 -8.45
N THR A 111 43.99 -53.44 -7.17
CA THR A 111 42.97 -53.86 -6.18
C THR A 111 42.10 -52.68 -5.75
N THR A 112 42.63 -51.46 -5.81
CA THR A 112 41.88 -50.23 -5.50
C THR A 112 42.21 -49.15 -6.53
N ALA A 113 41.20 -48.71 -7.28
CA ALA A 113 41.27 -47.63 -8.25
C ALA A 113 40.05 -46.70 -8.03
N PRO A 114 40.14 -45.74 -7.08
CA PRO A 114 39.00 -44.92 -6.68
C PRO A 114 38.60 -43.91 -7.75
N THR A 115 37.31 -43.54 -7.74
CA THR A 115 36.81 -42.44 -8.57
C THR A 115 37.29 -41.10 -8.00
N PRO A 116 37.94 -40.22 -8.80
CA PRO A 116 38.46 -38.96 -8.28
C PRO A 116 37.32 -37.98 -7.94
N THR A 117 37.56 -37.10 -6.96
CA THR A 117 36.64 -36.02 -6.56
C THR A 117 37.17 -34.64 -6.94
N ILE A 118 36.27 -33.67 -7.10
CA ILE A 118 36.59 -32.27 -7.43
C ILE A 118 36.12 -31.36 -6.29
N SER A 119 37.04 -30.60 -5.68
CA SER A 119 36.75 -29.55 -4.70
C SER A 119 37.05 -28.14 -5.25
N GLY A 120 36.64 -27.09 -4.54
CA GLY A 120 36.78 -25.68 -4.94
C GLY A 120 35.48 -25.03 -5.42
N THR A 121 35.46 -23.70 -5.51
CA THR A 121 34.29 -22.90 -5.90
C THR A 121 34.00 -23.03 -7.39
N SER A 122 32.75 -23.28 -7.75
CA SER A 122 32.28 -23.46 -9.14
C SER A 122 31.99 -22.13 -9.84
N SER A 123 32.91 -21.17 -9.75
CA SER A 123 32.78 -19.83 -10.33
C SER A 123 34.00 -19.48 -11.18
N VAL A 124 33.81 -18.85 -12.33
CA VAL A 124 34.90 -18.43 -13.22
C VAL A 124 35.95 -17.63 -12.45
N GLY A 125 37.23 -17.90 -12.71
CA GLY A 125 38.37 -17.31 -11.98
C GLY A 125 38.82 -18.12 -10.76
N SER A 126 37.93 -18.96 -10.20
CA SER A 126 38.28 -19.87 -9.09
C SER A 126 39.09 -21.07 -9.57
N THR A 127 39.80 -21.74 -8.66
CA THR A 127 40.58 -22.94 -8.96
C THR A 127 39.87 -24.18 -8.42
N LEU A 128 39.66 -25.19 -9.28
CA LEU A 128 39.21 -26.51 -8.89
C LEU A 128 40.42 -27.41 -8.61
N THR A 129 40.31 -28.28 -7.61
CA THR A 129 41.35 -29.24 -7.23
C THR A 129 40.83 -30.66 -7.33
N ALA A 130 41.58 -31.54 -8.00
CA ALA A 130 41.28 -32.96 -8.14
C ALA A 130 41.96 -33.79 -7.03
N THR A 131 41.20 -34.71 -6.42
CA THR A 131 41.72 -35.68 -5.46
C THR A 131 41.62 -37.08 -6.05
N ALA A 132 42.78 -37.70 -6.32
CA ALA A 132 42.89 -38.99 -7.00
C ALA A 132 42.51 -40.22 -6.13
N GLY A 133 42.35 -40.05 -4.82
CA GLY A 133 42.18 -41.13 -3.84
C GLY A 133 43.44 -42.02 -3.69
N THR A 134 43.37 -43.01 -2.81
CA THR A 134 44.49 -43.94 -2.55
C THR A 134 44.42 -45.14 -3.50
N TRP A 135 45.45 -45.32 -4.32
CA TRP A 135 45.57 -46.44 -5.27
C TRP A 135 46.34 -47.60 -4.64
N SER A 136 45.84 -48.83 -4.80
CA SER A 136 46.51 -50.03 -4.29
C SER A 136 46.65 -51.10 -5.38
N PRO A 137 47.86 -51.64 -5.61
CA PRO A 137 49.16 -51.14 -5.13
C PRO A 137 49.48 -49.73 -5.64
N THR A 138 50.38 -48.98 -4.98
CA THR A 138 50.65 -47.56 -5.28
C THR A 138 50.95 -47.32 -6.76
N ALA A 139 50.19 -46.43 -7.39
CA ALA A 139 50.31 -46.06 -8.80
C ALA A 139 50.97 -44.68 -8.97
N THR A 140 51.64 -44.47 -10.11
CA THR A 140 51.90 -43.11 -10.59
C THR A 140 50.64 -42.61 -11.29
N VAL A 141 50.10 -41.45 -10.87
CA VAL A 141 48.85 -40.89 -11.39
C VAL A 141 49.07 -39.67 -12.28
N SER A 142 48.27 -39.53 -13.33
CA SER A 142 48.19 -38.33 -14.19
C SER A 142 46.74 -37.83 -14.30
N TYR A 143 46.56 -36.53 -14.54
CA TYR A 143 45.25 -35.88 -14.61
C TYR A 143 44.96 -35.38 -16.03
N GLN A 144 43.68 -35.33 -16.40
CA GLN A 144 43.19 -34.65 -17.60
C GLN A 144 41.81 -34.05 -17.33
N TRP A 145 41.71 -32.72 -17.32
CA TRP A 145 40.44 -32.03 -17.19
C TRP A 145 39.67 -32.02 -18.51
N ARG A 146 38.34 -32.05 -18.42
CA ARG A 146 37.41 -32.15 -19.54
C ARG A 146 36.25 -31.19 -19.36
N ARG A 147 35.85 -30.52 -20.45
CA ARG A 147 34.65 -29.66 -20.55
C ARG A 147 33.61 -30.38 -21.40
N ASN A 148 32.46 -30.68 -20.79
CA ASN A 148 31.39 -31.47 -21.40
C ASN A 148 31.88 -32.79 -22.03
N GLY A 149 32.82 -33.47 -21.38
CA GLY A 149 33.41 -34.73 -21.85
C GLY A 149 34.63 -34.57 -22.79
N THR A 150 34.81 -33.41 -23.41
CA THR A 150 35.96 -33.13 -24.30
C THR A 150 37.18 -32.69 -23.50
N ALA A 151 38.36 -33.22 -23.81
CA ALA A 151 39.60 -32.86 -23.14
C ALA A 151 39.93 -31.37 -23.33
N ILE A 152 40.24 -30.68 -22.24
CA ILE A 152 40.73 -29.30 -22.27
C ILE A 152 42.23 -29.38 -22.53
N ALA A 153 42.68 -28.80 -23.65
CA ALA A 153 44.08 -28.83 -24.05
C ALA A 153 45.00 -28.32 -22.91
N SER A 154 46.08 -29.05 -22.65
CA SER A 154 47.10 -28.76 -21.63
C SER A 154 46.64 -28.80 -20.16
N ALA A 155 45.36 -29.04 -19.87
CA ALA A 155 44.83 -29.11 -18.51
C ALA A 155 45.12 -30.49 -17.86
N THR A 156 46.40 -30.74 -17.55
CA THR A 156 46.91 -32.02 -17.04
C THR A 156 47.40 -31.98 -15.59
N ALA A 157 47.30 -30.81 -14.94
CA ALA A 157 47.66 -30.61 -13.55
C ALA A 157 46.58 -31.13 -12.58
N LYS A 158 46.96 -31.32 -11.31
CA LYS A 158 46.02 -31.64 -10.22
C LYS A 158 44.96 -30.56 -10.02
N THR A 159 45.26 -29.32 -10.40
CA THR A 159 44.37 -28.16 -10.30
C THR A 159 43.99 -27.61 -11.66
N TYR A 160 42.84 -26.94 -11.75
CA TYR A 160 42.39 -26.24 -12.95
C TYR A 160 41.71 -24.92 -12.59
N LYS A 161 42.27 -23.80 -13.08
CA LYS A 161 41.66 -22.48 -12.93
C LYS A 161 40.57 -22.29 -13.96
N LEU A 162 39.34 -22.05 -13.49
CA LEU A 162 38.16 -21.89 -14.32
C LEU A 162 38.26 -20.64 -15.20
N ALA A 163 38.14 -20.83 -16.50
CA ALA A 163 38.09 -19.78 -17.51
C ALA A 163 36.64 -19.38 -17.81
N THR A 164 36.45 -18.24 -18.49
CA THR A 164 35.11 -17.77 -18.92
C THR A 164 34.39 -18.78 -19.81
N ALA A 165 35.13 -19.57 -20.60
CA ALA A 165 34.58 -20.63 -21.42
C ALA A 165 34.01 -21.82 -20.62
N ASP A 166 34.29 -21.91 -19.32
CA ASP A 166 33.73 -22.94 -18.43
C ASP A 166 32.38 -22.54 -17.84
N ALA A 167 31.99 -21.25 -17.89
CA ALA A 167 30.72 -20.78 -17.35
C ALA A 167 29.52 -21.53 -17.97
N GLY A 168 28.66 -22.08 -17.10
CA GLY A 168 27.52 -22.91 -17.50
C GLY A 168 27.89 -24.30 -18.02
N GLN A 169 29.17 -24.66 -18.07
CA GLN A 169 29.64 -25.96 -18.57
C GLN A 169 29.83 -26.98 -17.45
N LYS A 170 29.86 -28.26 -17.82
CA LYS A 170 30.14 -29.37 -16.91
C LYS A 170 31.61 -29.76 -16.99
N LEU A 171 32.34 -29.60 -15.89
CA LEU A 171 33.75 -29.96 -15.77
C LEU A 171 33.88 -31.34 -15.11
N THR A 172 34.73 -32.19 -15.69
CA THR A 172 35.13 -33.49 -15.13
C THR A 172 36.65 -33.61 -15.17
N VAL A 173 37.22 -34.45 -14.31
CA VAL A 173 38.65 -34.80 -14.36
C VAL A 173 38.81 -36.30 -14.48
N THR A 174 39.60 -36.74 -15.46
CA THR A 174 40.02 -38.13 -15.61
C THR A 174 41.39 -38.31 -14.95
N VAL A 175 41.50 -39.24 -14.00
CA VAL A 175 42.75 -39.64 -13.36
C VAL A 175 43.18 -41.01 -13.86
N THR A 176 44.40 -41.12 -14.36
CA THR A 176 44.96 -42.36 -14.90
C THR A 176 46.09 -42.87 -14.01
N GLY A 177 45.93 -44.07 -13.44
CA GLY A 177 46.95 -44.76 -12.65
C GLY A 177 47.77 -45.75 -13.49
N LYS A 178 49.09 -45.65 -13.40
CA LYS A 178 50.05 -46.54 -14.09
C LYS A 178 51.05 -47.14 -13.11
N ARG A 179 51.32 -48.44 -13.24
CA ARG A 179 52.37 -49.17 -12.51
C ARG A 179 52.90 -50.30 -13.40
N THR A 180 54.21 -50.48 -13.46
CA THR A 180 54.85 -51.53 -14.28
C THR A 180 54.33 -52.93 -13.89
N GLY A 181 53.92 -53.73 -14.89
CA GLY A 181 53.31 -55.04 -14.68
C GLY A 181 51.81 -55.01 -14.36
N TYR A 182 51.20 -53.81 -14.28
CA TYR A 182 49.77 -53.62 -14.05
C TYR A 182 49.06 -53.03 -15.27
N THR A 183 47.77 -53.33 -15.40
CA THR A 183 46.90 -52.73 -16.40
C THR A 183 46.66 -51.26 -16.08
N THR A 184 47.06 -50.36 -16.99
CA THR A 184 46.77 -48.92 -16.86
C THR A 184 45.26 -48.71 -16.74
N THR A 185 44.84 -48.01 -15.69
CA THR A 185 43.41 -47.82 -15.38
C THR A 185 43.09 -46.34 -15.25
N ALA A 186 41.99 -45.87 -15.84
CA ALA A 186 41.52 -44.49 -15.74
C ALA A 186 40.13 -44.42 -15.10
N LYS A 187 39.92 -43.41 -14.25
CA LYS A 187 38.62 -43.11 -13.61
C LYS A 187 38.30 -41.63 -13.81
N THR A 188 37.02 -41.31 -14.08
CA THR A 188 36.55 -39.94 -14.29
C THR A 188 35.62 -39.53 -13.16
N SER A 189 35.80 -38.31 -12.65
CA SER A 189 34.97 -37.76 -11.58
C SER A 189 33.51 -37.59 -12.00
N ALA A 190 32.62 -37.38 -11.01
CA ALA A 190 31.32 -36.76 -11.28
C ALA A 190 31.51 -35.37 -11.90
N ALA A 191 30.54 -34.94 -12.70
CA ALA A 191 30.55 -33.63 -13.34
C ALA A 191 30.22 -32.52 -12.34
N LYS A 192 31.02 -31.45 -12.34
CA LYS A 192 30.77 -30.23 -11.59
C LYS A 192 30.32 -29.13 -12.55
N THR A 193 29.08 -28.66 -12.39
CA THR A 193 28.52 -27.56 -13.18
C THR A 193 29.09 -26.23 -12.68
N ILE A 194 29.59 -25.41 -13.58
CA ILE A 194 30.13 -24.08 -13.25
C ILE A 194 29.02 -23.04 -13.40
N ALA A 195 28.92 -22.13 -12.44
CA ALA A 195 27.93 -21.05 -12.46
C ALA A 195 28.05 -20.22 -13.75
N THR A 196 26.91 -19.85 -14.30
CA THR A 196 26.83 -18.83 -15.34
C THR A 196 27.10 -17.46 -14.74
N LEU A 197 27.80 -16.61 -15.49
CA LEU A 197 28.02 -15.22 -15.12
C LEU A 197 26.70 -14.43 -15.22
N THR A 198 26.61 -13.29 -14.55
CA THR A 198 25.47 -12.38 -14.64
C THR A 198 25.87 -11.11 -15.36
N PHE A 199 24.93 -10.47 -16.06
CA PHE A 199 25.14 -9.09 -16.48
C PHE A 199 25.21 -8.19 -15.24
N GLY A 200 25.83 -7.01 -15.35
CA GLY A 200 25.56 -5.94 -14.39
C GLY A 200 24.09 -5.54 -14.42
N THR A 201 23.71 -4.51 -13.66
CA THR A 201 22.32 -4.01 -13.65
C THR A 201 21.85 -3.71 -15.08
N ALA A 202 20.84 -4.46 -15.54
CA ALA A 202 20.31 -4.28 -16.89
C ALA A 202 19.73 -2.86 -17.01
N PRO A 203 20.18 -2.05 -17.99
CA PRO A 203 19.72 -0.68 -18.12
C PRO A 203 18.23 -0.64 -18.46
N THR A 204 17.50 0.32 -17.88
CA THR A 204 16.11 0.58 -18.26
C THR A 204 16.08 1.22 -19.64
N PRO A 205 15.47 0.57 -20.66
CA PRO A 205 15.44 1.13 -22.00
C PRO A 205 14.49 2.33 -22.06
N THR A 206 14.79 3.30 -22.94
CA THR A 206 13.94 4.47 -23.18
C THR A 206 13.36 4.45 -24.60
N ILE A 207 12.24 5.14 -24.80
CA ILE A 207 11.55 5.23 -26.10
C ILE A 207 11.59 6.69 -26.61
N SER A 208 12.29 6.91 -27.72
CA SER A 208 12.29 8.18 -28.45
C SER A 208 11.37 8.15 -29.67
N GLY A 209 11.07 9.33 -30.24
CA GLY A 209 10.11 9.49 -31.34
C GLY A 209 8.76 10.06 -30.91
N THR A 210 8.01 10.61 -31.86
CA THR A 210 6.70 11.24 -31.65
C THR A 210 5.66 10.19 -31.30
N ALA A 211 4.93 10.38 -30.20
CA ALA A 211 3.88 9.47 -29.75
C ALA A 211 2.54 9.74 -30.46
N SER A 212 2.53 9.57 -31.79
CA SER A 212 1.33 9.74 -32.63
C SER A 212 1.28 8.66 -33.71
N VAL A 213 0.09 8.16 -34.02
CA VAL A 213 -0.12 7.12 -35.06
C VAL A 213 0.57 7.51 -36.37
N GLY A 214 1.23 6.54 -37.00
CA GLY A 214 2.02 6.73 -38.22
C GLY A 214 3.47 7.14 -37.98
N SER A 215 3.81 7.63 -36.78
CA SER A 215 5.20 7.93 -36.39
C SER A 215 5.97 6.67 -36.03
N THR A 216 7.30 6.74 -36.11
CA THR A 216 8.19 5.64 -35.72
C THR A 216 8.79 5.91 -34.35
N LEU A 217 8.59 4.99 -33.41
CA LEU A 217 9.27 4.95 -32.13
C LEU A 217 10.60 4.20 -32.25
N THR A 218 11.61 4.63 -31.49
CA THR A 218 12.92 4.00 -31.46
C THR A 218 13.28 3.62 -30.02
N ALA A 219 13.63 2.36 -29.82
CA ALA A 219 14.12 1.86 -28.54
C ALA A 219 15.60 2.22 -28.36
N ASN A 220 15.92 2.86 -27.24
CA ASN A 220 17.28 3.03 -26.77
C ASN A 220 17.54 1.99 -25.66
N PRO A 221 18.30 0.92 -25.95
CA PRO A 221 18.49 -0.19 -25.01
C PRO A 221 19.44 0.10 -23.85
N GLY A 222 20.08 1.28 -23.80
CA GLY A 222 21.15 1.58 -22.85
C GLY A 222 22.44 0.79 -23.10
N THR A 223 23.43 0.97 -22.22
CA THR A 223 24.74 0.30 -22.32
C THR A 223 24.73 -0.99 -21.51
N TRP A 224 24.94 -2.12 -22.16
CA TRP A 224 25.00 -3.43 -21.51
C TRP A 224 26.44 -3.80 -21.17
N SER A 225 26.72 -4.04 -19.89
CA SER A 225 28.03 -4.51 -19.42
C SER A 225 27.91 -5.91 -18.79
N PRO A 226 28.66 -6.90 -19.29
CA PRO A 226 29.50 -6.83 -20.49
C PRO A 226 28.64 -6.86 -21.77
N THR A 227 29.21 -6.45 -22.92
CA THR A 227 28.45 -6.31 -24.18
C THR A 227 27.66 -7.56 -24.53
N ALA A 228 26.34 -7.37 -24.73
CA ALA A 228 25.35 -8.41 -25.00
C ALA A 228 24.85 -8.36 -26.46
N THR A 229 24.35 -9.49 -26.97
CA THR A 229 23.47 -9.51 -28.14
C THR A 229 22.05 -9.15 -27.69
N LEU A 230 21.45 -8.13 -28.31
CA LEU A 230 20.15 -7.60 -27.89
C LEU A 230 19.01 -8.06 -28.80
N SER A 231 17.84 -8.28 -28.21
CA SER A 231 16.57 -8.49 -28.92
C SER A 231 15.48 -7.60 -28.32
N PHE A 232 14.52 -7.19 -29.13
CA PHE A 232 13.46 -6.25 -28.76
C PHE A 232 12.10 -6.95 -28.87
N GLN A 233 11.15 -6.55 -28.03
CA GLN A 233 9.75 -6.90 -28.18
C GLN A 233 8.89 -5.70 -27.77
N TRP A 234 8.17 -5.13 -28.73
CA TRP A 234 7.21 -4.06 -28.46
C TRP A 234 5.91 -4.63 -27.92
N LYS A 235 5.27 -3.90 -27.01
CA LYS A 235 4.04 -4.28 -26.33
C LYS A 235 3.02 -3.14 -26.38
N ARG A 236 1.75 -3.49 -26.55
CA ARG A 236 0.59 -2.60 -26.50
C ARG A 236 -0.25 -2.97 -25.29
N SER A 237 -0.44 -2.02 -24.36
CA SER A 237 -1.21 -2.23 -23.13
C SER A 237 -0.77 -3.49 -22.36
N GLY A 238 0.55 -3.71 -22.29
CA GLY A 238 1.15 -4.88 -21.64
C GLY A 238 1.25 -6.15 -22.50
N ALA A 239 0.49 -6.28 -23.59
CA ALA A 239 0.50 -7.46 -24.47
C ALA A 239 1.52 -7.34 -25.62
N ALA A 240 2.20 -8.44 -25.98
CA ALA A 240 3.17 -8.45 -27.06
C ALA A 240 2.52 -8.17 -28.43
N ILE A 241 3.13 -7.25 -29.20
CA ILE A 241 2.72 -6.97 -30.57
C ILE A 241 3.42 -7.98 -31.48
N SER A 242 2.65 -8.85 -32.12
CA SER A 242 3.18 -9.90 -33.00
C SER A 242 4.07 -9.30 -34.11
N GLY A 243 5.27 -9.86 -34.28
CA GLY A 243 6.26 -9.42 -35.28
C GLY A 243 7.01 -8.13 -34.97
N ALA A 244 6.66 -7.40 -33.90
CA ALA A 244 7.33 -6.15 -33.53
C ALA A 244 8.61 -6.41 -32.70
N THR A 245 9.65 -6.91 -33.36
CA THR A 245 10.92 -7.33 -32.73
C THR A 245 12.13 -6.49 -33.14
N ALA A 246 11.92 -5.47 -33.98
CA ALA A 246 12.96 -4.54 -34.39
C ALA A 246 13.25 -3.47 -33.31
N LYS A 247 14.42 -2.83 -33.41
CA LYS A 247 14.79 -1.67 -32.58
C LYS A 247 13.81 -0.50 -32.73
N THR A 248 13.08 -0.45 -33.84
CA THR A 248 12.07 0.58 -34.13
C THR A 248 10.68 -0.03 -34.28
N TYR A 249 9.64 0.75 -34.00
CA TYR A 249 8.25 0.37 -34.19
C TYR A 249 7.45 1.51 -34.80
N LYS A 250 6.87 1.26 -35.98
CA LYS A 250 5.96 2.22 -36.62
C LYS A 250 4.58 2.07 -36.02
N LEU A 251 4.10 3.14 -35.38
CA LEU A 251 2.79 3.17 -34.73
C LEU A 251 1.68 3.00 -35.76
N VAL A 252 0.76 2.08 -35.48
CA VAL A 252 -0.41 1.78 -36.29
C VAL A 252 -1.69 2.30 -35.63
N ALA A 253 -2.80 2.29 -36.35
CA ALA A 253 -4.09 2.79 -35.85
C ALA A 253 -4.54 2.10 -34.54
N ALA A 254 -4.19 0.83 -34.35
CA ALA A 254 -4.51 0.08 -33.13
C ALA A 254 -3.73 0.54 -31.88
N ASP A 255 -2.68 1.36 -32.04
CA ASP A 255 -1.90 1.90 -30.92
C ASP A 255 -2.50 3.17 -30.34
N ALA A 256 -3.43 3.83 -31.02
CA ALA A 256 -4.03 5.08 -30.56
C ALA A 256 -4.70 4.89 -29.18
N GLY A 257 -4.34 5.75 -28.23
CA GLY A 257 -4.82 5.68 -26.84
C GLY A 257 -4.20 4.55 -26.02
N ALA A 258 -3.45 3.62 -26.63
CA ALA A 258 -2.78 2.54 -25.91
C ALA A 258 -1.42 3.01 -25.36
N SER A 259 -0.96 2.32 -24.32
CA SER A 259 0.40 2.45 -23.82
C SER A 259 1.34 1.54 -24.60
N ILE A 260 2.39 2.11 -25.18
CA ILE A 260 3.44 1.35 -25.86
C ILE A 260 4.67 1.25 -24.96
N THR A 261 5.14 0.03 -24.76
CA THR A 261 6.41 -0.28 -24.07
C THR A 261 7.29 -1.15 -24.96
N VAL A 262 8.59 -1.19 -24.67
CA VAL A 262 9.52 -2.12 -25.30
C VAL A 262 10.29 -2.89 -24.23
N THR A 263 10.30 -4.22 -24.34
CA THR A 263 11.18 -5.08 -23.55
C THR A 263 12.45 -5.35 -24.34
N VAL A 264 13.61 -5.03 -23.77
CA VAL A 264 14.94 -5.33 -24.33
C VAL A 264 15.54 -6.50 -23.58
N THR A 265 15.93 -7.54 -24.30
CA THR A 265 16.55 -8.76 -23.74
C THR A 265 17.99 -8.89 -24.22
N GLY A 266 18.94 -8.92 -23.28
CA GLY A 266 20.36 -9.13 -23.54
C GLY A 266 20.79 -10.57 -23.28
N LYS A 267 21.50 -11.15 -24.26
CA LYS A 267 22.05 -12.51 -24.19
C LYS A 267 23.55 -12.51 -24.50
N LYS A 268 24.31 -13.28 -23.72
CA LYS A 268 25.74 -13.52 -23.95
C LYS A 268 26.09 -14.94 -23.50
N THR A 269 26.89 -15.65 -24.28
CA THR A 269 27.32 -17.02 -23.96
C THR A 269 28.05 -17.06 -22.61
N GLY A 270 27.66 -17.99 -21.74
CA GLY A 270 28.18 -18.08 -20.37
C GLY A 270 27.53 -17.12 -19.37
N TYR A 271 26.57 -16.30 -19.80
CA TYR A 271 25.81 -15.38 -18.94
C TYR A 271 24.33 -15.76 -18.85
N THR A 272 23.69 -15.49 -17.71
CA THR A 272 22.23 -15.55 -17.57
C THR A 272 21.58 -14.48 -18.45
N THR A 273 20.48 -14.83 -19.11
CA THR A 273 19.72 -13.85 -19.93
C THR A 273 19.05 -12.84 -19.01
N ALA A 274 19.14 -11.55 -19.34
CA ALA A 274 18.48 -10.48 -18.60
C ALA A 274 17.59 -9.65 -19.52
N ALA A 275 16.47 -9.15 -18.99
CA ALA A 275 15.52 -8.34 -19.73
C ALA A 275 14.99 -7.18 -18.87
N LYS A 276 14.73 -6.03 -19.50
CA LYS A 276 14.14 -4.86 -18.85
C LYS A 276 13.12 -4.20 -19.79
N THR A 277 12.05 -3.65 -19.23
CA THR A 277 10.97 -2.99 -19.98
C THR A 277 11.02 -1.49 -19.76
N SER A 278 10.78 -0.70 -20.80
CA SER A 278 10.75 0.76 -20.72
C SER A 278 9.55 1.26 -19.91
N ALA A 279 9.60 2.53 -19.50
CA ALA A 279 8.39 3.26 -19.11
C ALA A 279 7.36 3.26 -20.27
N ALA A 280 6.08 3.33 -19.91
CA ALA A 280 4.98 3.39 -20.87
C ALA A 280 4.94 4.73 -21.60
N LYS A 281 4.78 4.69 -22.92
CA LYS A 281 4.53 5.88 -23.75
C LYS A 281 3.11 5.81 -24.31
N THR A 282 2.22 6.68 -23.83
CA THR A 282 0.84 6.78 -24.33
C THR A 282 0.82 7.43 -25.69
N ILE A 283 0.13 6.82 -26.65
CA ILE A 283 0.08 7.30 -28.04
C ILE A 283 -1.15 8.18 -28.24
N ALA A 284 -0.92 9.43 -28.64
CA ALA A 284 -2.00 10.33 -29.01
C ALA A 284 -2.72 9.80 -30.26
N ALA A 285 -4.06 9.79 -30.20
CA ALA A 285 -4.89 9.56 -31.37
C ALA A 285 -4.78 10.77 -32.32
N THR A 286 -4.73 10.53 -33.62
CA THR A 286 -4.63 11.62 -34.60
C THR A 286 -5.95 12.41 -34.68
N ALA A 287 -5.90 13.74 -34.80
CA ALA A 287 -7.12 14.51 -35.01
C ALA A 287 -7.63 14.36 -36.46
N PHE A 288 -8.95 14.47 -36.66
CA PHE A 288 -9.49 14.67 -38.01
C PHE A 288 -8.99 16.02 -38.55
N THR A 289 -8.47 16.04 -39.78
CA THR A 289 -8.08 17.30 -40.44
C THR A 289 -9.30 18.12 -40.84
N THR A 290 -10.46 17.47 -41.00
CA THR A 290 -11.72 18.15 -41.30
C THR A 290 -12.86 17.44 -40.56
N ALA A 291 -13.49 18.14 -39.62
CA ALA A 291 -14.69 17.71 -38.90
C ALA A 291 -15.68 18.88 -38.87
N PRO A 292 -16.45 19.09 -39.97
CA PRO A 292 -17.30 20.25 -40.13
C PRO A 292 -18.53 20.18 -39.24
N THR A 293 -19.07 21.34 -38.88
CA THR A 293 -20.36 21.44 -38.17
C THR A 293 -21.49 20.99 -39.10
N PRO A 294 -22.33 20.01 -38.70
CA PRO A 294 -23.40 19.51 -39.55
C PRO A 294 -24.47 20.59 -39.79
N THR A 295 -25.06 20.59 -40.97
CA THR A 295 -26.20 21.46 -41.31
C THR A 295 -27.50 20.68 -41.36
N LEU A 296 -28.60 21.36 -41.05
CA LEU A 296 -29.94 20.77 -41.10
C LEU A 296 -30.69 21.29 -42.34
N SER A 297 -31.29 20.37 -43.08
CA SER A 297 -32.15 20.67 -44.24
C SER A 297 -33.53 20.01 -44.05
N GLY A 298 -34.53 20.48 -44.82
CA GLY A 298 -35.92 20.06 -44.69
C GLY A 298 -36.82 21.13 -44.08
N THR A 299 -38.14 20.95 -44.25
CA THR A 299 -39.15 21.88 -43.73
C THR A 299 -39.31 21.67 -42.23
N ALA A 300 -39.15 22.74 -41.46
CA ALA A 300 -39.28 22.70 -40.01
C ALA A 300 -40.76 22.75 -39.60
N THR A 301 -41.57 21.80 -40.03
CA THR A 301 -42.99 21.70 -39.66
C THR A 301 -43.26 20.29 -39.16
N VAL A 302 -44.02 20.15 -38.06
CA VAL A 302 -44.41 18.83 -37.53
C VAL A 302 -44.98 17.93 -38.62
N GLY A 303 -44.57 16.66 -38.59
CA GLY A 303 -44.88 15.67 -39.63
C GLY A 303 -43.85 15.62 -40.76
N SER A 304 -43.06 16.68 -40.99
CA SER A 304 -41.98 16.72 -41.98
C SER A 304 -40.69 16.07 -41.45
N THR A 305 -39.75 15.75 -42.34
CA THR A 305 -38.46 15.16 -41.98
C THR A 305 -37.35 16.20 -42.09
N LEU A 306 -36.53 16.32 -41.04
CA LEU A 306 -35.25 17.00 -41.10
C LEU A 306 -34.13 16.02 -41.45
N THR A 307 -33.17 16.47 -42.26
CA THR A 307 -32.02 15.69 -42.70
C THR A 307 -30.73 16.37 -42.27
N ALA A 308 -29.89 15.63 -41.57
CA ALA A 308 -28.55 16.05 -41.17
C ALA A 308 -27.57 15.86 -42.33
N ASN A 309 -26.95 16.94 -42.77
CA ASN A 309 -25.79 16.88 -43.66
C ASN A 309 -24.51 17.03 -42.82
N PRO A 310 -23.73 15.95 -42.63
CA PRO A 310 -22.55 15.96 -41.78
C PRO A 310 -21.33 16.63 -42.41
N GLY A 311 -21.41 17.06 -43.67
CA GLY A 311 -20.26 17.52 -44.45
C GLY A 311 -19.23 16.42 -44.72
N THR A 312 -18.12 16.78 -45.36
CA THR A 312 -17.04 15.84 -45.68
C THR A 312 -16.04 15.76 -44.53
N TRP A 313 -15.93 14.58 -43.91
CA TRP A 313 -14.95 14.31 -42.86
C TRP A 313 -13.65 13.84 -43.49
N SER A 314 -12.52 14.43 -43.09
CA SER A 314 -11.21 14.04 -43.56
C SER A 314 -10.27 13.73 -42.39
N PRO A 315 -9.63 12.55 -42.39
CA PRO A 315 -9.92 11.42 -43.28
C PRO A 315 -11.30 10.81 -42.98
N ALA A 316 -11.90 10.09 -43.94
CA ALA A 316 -13.28 9.61 -43.86
C ALA A 316 -13.60 8.86 -42.55
N ALA A 317 -14.66 9.29 -41.85
CA ALA A 317 -15.10 8.74 -40.57
C ALA A 317 -16.35 7.87 -40.71
N THR A 318 -16.53 6.92 -39.79
CA THR A 318 -17.84 6.32 -39.53
C THR A 318 -18.64 7.30 -38.69
N LEU A 319 -19.81 7.71 -39.19
CA LEU A 319 -20.64 8.72 -38.54
C LEU A 319 -21.79 8.09 -37.79
N THR A 320 -22.05 8.61 -36.59
CA THR A 320 -23.25 8.33 -35.80
C THR A 320 -23.99 9.62 -35.51
N TYR A 321 -25.31 9.55 -35.38
CA TYR A 321 -26.18 10.71 -35.21
C TYR A 321 -26.91 10.58 -33.88
N GLN A 322 -27.17 11.71 -33.25
CA GLN A 322 -28.10 11.79 -32.13
C GLN A 322 -28.87 13.10 -32.23
N TRP A 323 -30.18 12.99 -32.46
CA TRP A 323 -31.05 14.16 -32.45
C TRP A 323 -31.37 14.57 -31.02
N LYS A 324 -31.44 15.88 -30.80
CA LYS A 324 -31.66 16.49 -29.50
C LYS A 324 -32.77 17.52 -29.59
N ARG A 325 -33.64 17.54 -28.58
CA ARG A 325 -34.70 18.52 -28.36
C ARG A 325 -34.29 19.39 -27.17
N ASN A 326 -34.09 20.69 -27.40
CA ASN A 326 -33.57 21.65 -26.41
C ASN A 326 -32.31 21.14 -25.69
N GLY A 327 -31.39 20.53 -26.43
CA GLY A 327 -30.14 19.98 -25.88
C GLY A 327 -30.26 18.57 -25.27
N SER A 328 -31.46 18.05 -25.01
CA SER A 328 -31.69 16.69 -24.48
C SER A 328 -31.83 15.66 -25.60
N SER A 329 -31.20 14.49 -25.46
CA SER A 329 -31.26 13.41 -26.47
C SER A 329 -32.67 12.84 -26.64
N ILE A 330 -33.11 12.71 -27.88
CA ILE A 330 -34.36 12.05 -28.23
C ILE A 330 -34.08 10.54 -28.34
N SER A 331 -34.71 9.74 -27.49
CA SER A 331 -34.53 8.29 -27.48
C SER A 331 -34.85 7.66 -28.83
N GLY A 332 -33.98 6.78 -29.32
CA GLY A 332 -34.12 6.09 -30.61
C GLY A 332 -33.80 6.95 -31.86
N ALA A 333 -33.58 8.26 -31.71
CA ALA A 333 -33.32 9.16 -32.84
C ALA A 333 -31.83 9.18 -33.24
N ALA A 334 -31.35 8.06 -33.78
CA ALA A 334 -29.95 7.85 -34.15
C ALA A 334 -29.67 7.85 -35.67
N ALA A 335 -30.69 8.10 -36.49
CA ALA A 335 -30.57 8.14 -37.94
C ALA A 335 -30.09 9.51 -38.46
N ALA A 336 -29.56 9.56 -39.68
CA ALA A 336 -29.21 10.81 -40.36
C ALA A 336 -30.42 11.71 -40.63
N THR A 337 -31.64 11.16 -40.52
CA THR A 337 -32.91 11.87 -40.69
C THR A 337 -33.76 11.74 -39.43
N TYR A 338 -34.63 12.71 -39.19
CA TYR A 338 -35.58 12.70 -38.08
C TYR A 338 -36.91 13.29 -38.51
N LYS A 339 -37.98 12.49 -38.42
CA LYS A 339 -39.35 12.92 -38.69
C LYS A 339 -39.88 13.65 -37.45
N LEU A 340 -40.20 14.93 -37.63
CA LEU A 340 -40.71 15.80 -36.57
C LEU A 340 -42.05 15.27 -36.05
N ALA A 341 -42.11 15.03 -34.75
CA ALA A 341 -43.30 14.63 -34.02
C ALA A 341 -43.97 15.85 -33.38
N ASP A 342 -45.21 15.71 -32.90
CA ASP A 342 -45.95 16.79 -32.23
C ASP A 342 -45.18 17.37 -31.04
N ALA A 343 -44.41 16.53 -30.32
CA ALA A 343 -43.57 16.93 -29.21
C ALA A 343 -42.38 17.86 -29.61
N ASP A 344 -42.07 17.96 -30.90
CA ASP A 344 -41.01 18.84 -31.41
C ASP A 344 -41.50 20.26 -31.71
N ALA A 345 -42.81 20.48 -31.82
CA ALA A 345 -43.32 21.82 -32.10
C ALA A 345 -43.00 22.81 -30.98
N GLY A 346 -42.64 24.03 -31.36
CA GLY A 346 -42.20 25.08 -30.45
C GLY A 346 -40.83 24.82 -29.81
N GLN A 347 -40.15 23.72 -30.16
CA GLN A 347 -38.85 23.36 -29.62
C GLN A 347 -37.74 23.63 -30.62
N SER A 348 -36.50 23.65 -30.12
CA SER A 348 -35.31 23.72 -30.96
C SER A 348 -34.68 22.34 -31.11
N LEU A 349 -34.49 21.92 -32.36
CA LEU A 349 -33.88 20.64 -32.70
C LEU A 349 -32.43 20.87 -33.13
N THR A 350 -31.52 20.07 -32.57
CA THR A 350 -30.13 19.94 -33.03
C THR A 350 -29.83 18.48 -33.32
N VAL A 351 -28.80 18.24 -34.13
CA VAL A 351 -28.24 16.90 -34.29
C VAL A 351 -26.75 16.95 -33.94
N THR A 352 -26.33 16.08 -33.03
CA THR A 352 -24.91 15.82 -32.81
C THR A 352 -24.48 14.70 -33.76
N VAL A 353 -23.50 15.00 -34.63
CA VAL A 353 -22.83 14.01 -35.47
C VAL A 353 -21.48 13.70 -34.87
N THR A 354 -21.25 12.43 -34.56
CA THR A 354 -20.00 11.94 -34.01
C THR A 354 -19.29 11.10 -35.06
N GLY A 355 -18.11 11.54 -35.48
CA GLY A 355 -17.22 10.81 -36.36
C GLY A 355 -16.19 10.01 -35.58
N ALA A 356 -16.11 8.73 -35.88
CA ALA A 356 -15.13 7.80 -35.34
C ALA A 356 -14.34 7.12 -36.48
N ARG A 357 -13.03 6.99 -36.30
CA ARG A 357 -12.15 6.25 -37.20
C ARG A 357 -11.03 5.65 -36.37
N ALA A 358 -10.71 4.37 -36.59
CA ALA A 358 -9.59 3.73 -35.90
C ALA A 358 -8.29 4.54 -36.11
N GLY A 359 -7.57 4.81 -35.02
CA GLY A 359 -6.37 5.66 -35.03
C GLY A 359 -6.63 7.16 -34.85
N TYR A 360 -7.89 7.60 -34.83
CA TYR A 360 -8.27 9.02 -34.72
C TYR A 360 -9.10 9.31 -33.47
N ALA A 361 -8.97 10.53 -32.94
CA ALA A 361 -9.76 11.00 -31.83
C ALA A 361 -11.23 11.15 -32.25
N THR A 362 -12.14 10.44 -31.57
CA THR A 362 -13.58 10.58 -31.76
C THR A 362 -13.97 12.05 -31.60
N THR A 363 -14.57 12.62 -32.64
CA THR A 363 -14.92 14.05 -32.65
C THR A 363 -16.41 14.18 -32.88
N ALA A 364 -17.07 15.00 -32.07
CA ALA A 364 -18.48 15.32 -32.21
C ALA A 364 -18.67 16.78 -32.65
N ARG A 365 -19.67 17.01 -33.49
CA ARG A 365 -20.11 18.34 -33.92
C ARG A 365 -21.62 18.42 -33.85
N THR A 366 -22.14 19.47 -33.26
CA THR A 366 -23.58 19.69 -33.13
C THR A 366 -24.03 20.77 -34.09
N SER A 367 -25.10 20.53 -34.83
CA SER A 367 -25.65 21.52 -35.76
C SER A 367 -26.10 22.78 -35.04
N ALA A 368 -26.23 23.88 -35.77
CA ALA A 368 -27.03 25.00 -35.29
C ALA A 368 -28.46 24.53 -34.95
N ALA A 369 -29.07 25.16 -33.95
CA ALA A 369 -30.44 24.88 -33.57
C ALA A 369 -31.41 25.28 -34.68
N LYS A 370 -32.26 24.35 -35.09
CA LYS A 370 -33.39 24.61 -35.98
C LYS A 370 -34.64 24.73 -35.12
N ALA A 371 -35.17 25.95 -35.01
CA ALA A 371 -36.45 26.19 -34.35
C ALA A 371 -37.58 25.56 -35.17
N ILE A 372 -38.41 24.75 -34.52
CA ILE A 372 -39.64 24.22 -35.09
C ILE A 372 -40.77 25.17 -34.63
N PRO A 373 -41.51 25.82 -35.54
CA PRO A 373 -42.64 26.65 -35.19
C PRO A 373 -43.64 25.86 -34.34
N ALA A 374 -44.19 26.54 -33.35
CA ALA A 374 -45.24 25.97 -32.53
C ALA A 374 -46.55 25.90 -33.32
N LEU A 375 -47.37 24.88 -33.07
CA LEU A 375 -48.69 24.72 -33.66
C LEU A 375 -49.65 25.82 -33.16
N ALA A 376 -50.66 26.18 -33.94
CA ALA A 376 -51.63 27.20 -33.55
C ALA A 376 -52.90 26.58 -32.96
N PHE A 377 -53.54 27.29 -32.03
CA PHE A 377 -54.89 26.96 -31.59
C PHE A 377 -55.91 27.29 -32.69
N THR A 378 -56.75 26.33 -33.03
CA THR A 378 -57.85 26.49 -34.00
C THR A 378 -59.05 27.24 -33.43
N ALA A 379 -59.22 27.29 -32.10
CA ALA A 379 -60.21 28.12 -31.42
C ALA A 379 -59.59 28.78 -30.17
N ALA A 380 -59.65 30.12 -30.11
CA ALA A 380 -59.06 30.97 -29.06
C ALA A 380 -60.00 32.16 -28.72
N PRO A 381 -61.12 31.89 -28.02
CA PRO A 381 -62.14 32.91 -27.70
C PRO A 381 -61.66 33.95 -26.69
N THR A 382 -62.21 35.15 -26.74
CA THR A 382 -61.96 36.21 -25.74
C THR A 382 -62.66 35.88 -24.42
N PRO A 383 -61.96 35.90 -23.27
CA PRO A 383 -62.56 35.56 -21.99
C PRO A 383 -63.51 36.66 -21.50
N THR A 384 -64.50 36.27 -20.69
CA THR A 384 -65.46 37.19 -20.05
C THR A 384 -65.31 37.18 -18.53
N ILE A 385 -65.52 38.33 -17.88
CA ILE A 385 -65.56 38.45 -16.42
C ILE A 385 -67.02 38.49 -15.96
N THR A 386 -67.34 37.75 -14.90
CA THR A 386 -68.63 37.77 -14.21
C THR A 386 -68.44 37.99 -12.71
N GLY A 387 -69.47 38.45 -12.00
CA GLY A 387 -69.42 38.78 -10.57
C GLY A 387 -69.59 40.28 -10.29
N THR A 388 -69.77 40.64 -9.01
CA THR A 388 -69.95 42.02 -8.58
C THR A 388 -68.59 42.72 -8.47
N ALA A 389 -68.42 43.85 -9.16
CA ALA A 389 -67.20 44.66 -9.10
C ALA A 389 -67.20 45.53 -7.82
N ALA A 390 -66.89 44.94 -6.68
CA ALA A 390 -66.73 45.64 -5.40
C ALA A 390 -65.64 44.97 -4.57
N VAL A 391 -64.84 45.75 -3.83
CA VAL A 391 -63.81 45.22 -2.90
C VAL A 391 -64.43 44.17 -1.97
N GLY A 392 -63.78 43.02 -1.81
CA GLY A 392 -64.27 41.86 -1.06
C GLY A 392 -65.15 40.89 -1.87
N SER A 393 -65.62 41.27 -3.07
CA SER A 393 -66.35 40.37 -3.97
C SER A 393 -65.41 39.54 -4.83
N ILE A 394 -65.90 38.41 -5.33
CA ILE A 394 -65.15 37.52 -6.23
C ILE A 394 -65.60 37.77 -7.68
N LEU A 395 -64.65 38.12 -8.53
CA LEU A 395 -64.80 38.06 -9.98
C LEU A 395 -64.43 36.67 -10.49
N THR A 396 -65.16 36.15 -11.47
CA THR A 396 -64.94 34.84 -12.10
C THR A 396 -64.67 35.01 -13.58
N ALA A 397 -63.55 34.46 -14.04
CA ALA A 397 -63.15 34.41 -15.43
C ALA A 397 -63.76 33.19 -16.12
N ASN A 398 -64.46 33.41 -17.22
CA ASN A 398 -64.85 32.36 -18.16
C ASN A 398 -63.98 32.46 -19.41
N ALA A 399 -63.15 31.44 -19.63
CA ALA A 399 -62.20 31.41 -20.73
C ALA A 399 -62.79 30.98 -22.08
N GLY A 400 -64.05 30.52 -22.14
CA GLY A 400 -64.63 29.88 -23.31
C GLY A 400 -63.98 28.54 -23.66
N THR A 401 -64.42 27.92 -24.76
CA THR A 401 -63.90 26.62 -25.22
C THR A 401 -62.74 26.80 -26.20
N TRP A 402 -61.55 26.33 -25.81
CA TRP A 402 -60.34 26.38 -26.63
C TRP A 402 -60.12 25.05 -27.36
N SER A 403 -59.67 25.09 -28.62
CA SER A 403 -59.40 23.91 -29.43
C SER A 403 -58.07 23.99 -30.18
N PRO A 404 -57.19 22.97 -30.10
CA PRO A 404 -57.33 21.78 -29.27
C PRO A 404 -57.13 22.11 -27.78
N THR A 405 -57.70 21.31 -26.86
CA THR A 405 -57.78 21.66 -25.43
C THR A 405 -56.40 21.99 -24.81
N PRO A 406 -56.20 23.21 -24.26
CA PRO A 406 -54.97 23.64 -23.61
C PRO A 406 -55.03 23.56 -22.08
N THR A 407 -53.88 23.77 -21.44
CA THR A 407 -53.78 24.25 -20.06
C THR A 407 -53.94 25.77 -20.06
N LEU A 408 -54.92 26.28 -19.32
CA LEU A 408 -55.18 27.71 -19.21
C LEU A 408 -54.53 28.27 -17.95
N ALA A 409 -53.73 29.32 -18.10
CA ALA A 409 -53.28 30.15 -17.01
C ALA A 409 -54.05 31.47 -17.03
N TYR A 410 -54.44 31.94 -15.85
CA TYR A 410 -55.13 33.21 -15.70
C TYR A 410 -54.14 34.21 -15.12
N GLN A 411 -54.30 35.47 -15.46
CA GLN A 411 -53.61 36.58 -14.82
C GLN A 411 -54.59 37.73 -14.75
N TRP A 412 -55.01 38.09 -13.55
CA TRP A 412 -55.80 39.29 -13.33
C TRP A 412 -54.88 40.50 -13.36
N ASN A 413 -55.32 41.58 -14.00
CA ASN A 413 -54.57 42.81 -14.15
C ASN A 413 -55.38 43.97 -13.58
N ARG A 414 -54.68 44.90 -12.94
CA ARG A 414 -55.16 46.15 -12.41
C ARG A 414 -54.56 47.29 -13.21
N ASN A 415 -55.39 48.13 -13.82
CA ASN A 415 -54.96 49.24 -14.68
C ASN A 415 -54.01 48.78 -15.81
N GLY A 416 -54.21 47.57 -16.33
CA GLY A 416 -53.34 46.96 -17.33
C GLY A 416 -52.05 46.33 -16.80
N ILE A 417 -51.78 46.41 -15.49
CA ILE A 417 -50.61 45.84 -14.81
C ILE A 417 -51.00 44.53 -14.11
N ALA A 418 -50.18 43.48 -14.25
CA ALA A 418 -50.45 42.19 -13.63
C ALA A 418 -50.49 42.27 -12.09
N ILE A 419 -51.53 41.71 -11.49
CA ILE A 419 -51.68 41.62 -10.03
C ILE A 419 -50.94 40.37 -9.53
N SER A 420 -49.91 40.57 -8.71
CA SER A 420 -49.07 39.47 -8.21
C SER A 420 -49.91 38.37 -7.54
N GLY A 421 -49.69 37.11 -7.94
CA GLY A 421 -50.38 35.93 -7.40
C GLY A 421 -51.84 35.72 -7.86
N ALA A 422 -52.44 36.67 -8.57
CA ALA A 422 -53.82 36.59 -9.03
C ALA A 422 -53.95 35.74 -10.31
N THR A 423 -53.75 34.42 -10.18
CA THR A 423 -53.64 33.50 -11.32
C THR A 423 -54.73 32.43 -11.39
N LYS A 424 -55.70 32.50 -10.49
CA LYS A 424 -56.84 31.57 -10.43
C LYS A 424 -57.94 31.98 -11.43
N THR A 425 -58.83 31.03 -11.72
CA THR A 425 -60.07 31.28 -12.50
C THR A 425 -60.97 32.33 -11.84
N THR A 426 -60.78 32.59 -10.56
CA THR A 426 -61.49 33.60 -9.79
C THR A 426 -60.50 34.57 -9.13
N TYR A 427 -60.91 35.81 -8.94
CA TYR A 427 -60.14 36.82 -8.23
C TYR A 427 -61.01 37.53 -7.21
N ALA A 428 -60.64 37.41 -5.93
CA ALA A 428 -61.23 38.21 -4.88
C ALA A 428 -60.65 39.62 -4.99
N LEU A 429 -61.51 40.61 -5.25
CA LEU A 429 -61.13 42.00 -5.33
C LEU A 429 -60.59 42.45 -3.96
N VAL A 430 -59.35 42.92 -3.95
CA VAL A 430 -58.70 43.48 -2.76
C VAL A 430 -58.85 45.00 -2.79
N SER A 431 -58.54 45.62 -1.68
CA SER A 431 -58.62 47.07 -1.54
C SER A 431 -57.75 47.85 -2.52
N ALA A 432 -56.60 47.32 -2.94
CA ALA A 432 -55.76 47.94 -3.95
C ALA A 432 -56.43 47.98 -5.34
N ASP A 433 -57.51 47.22 -5.58
CA ASP A 433 -58.32 47.28 -6.81
C ASP A 433 -59.31 48.43 -6.80
N GLN A 434 -59.50 49.10 -5.67
CA GLN A 434 -60.39 50.25 -5.54
C GLN A 434 -60.10 51.32 -6.60
N GLY A 435 -61.11 51.68 -7.40
CA GLY A 435 -60.97 52.67 -8.48
C GLY A 435 -60.20 52.19 -9.70
N ALA A 436 -59.71 50.95 -9.69
CA ALA A 436 -58.91 50.42 -10.77
C ALA A 436 -59.73 49.69 -11.84
N MET A 437 -59.18 49.64 -13.04
CA MET A 437 -59.68 48.86 -14.16
C MET A 437 -59.16 47.42 -14.06
N ILE A 438 -60.06 46.46 -13.84
CA ILE A 438 -59.72 45.05 -13.73
C ILE A 438 -59.95 44.34 -15.06
N THR A 439 -58.96 43.59 -15.53
CA THR A 439 -59.08 42.67 -16.66
C THR A 439 -58.54 41.30 -16.25
N VAL A 440 -58.89 40.25 -16.99
CA VAL A 440 -58.24 38.95 -16.88
C VAL A 440 -57.63 38.59 -18.24
N THR A 441 -56.34 38.31 -18.23
CA THR A 441 -55.62 37.72 -19.36
C THR A 441 -55.62 36.21 -19.17
N VAL A 442 -56.19 35.49 -20.13
CA VAL A 442 -56.13 34.03 -20.19
C VAL A 442 -55.07 33.65 -21.21
N THR A 443 -54.07 32.93 -20.73
CA THR A 443 -52.97 32.39 -21.51
C THR A 443 -53.21 30.90 -21.72
N ALA A 444 -53.53 30.51 -22.95
CA ALA A 444 -53.60 29.11 -23.33
C ALA A 444 -52.19 28.60 -23.66
N SER A 445 -51.76 27.59 -22.91
CA SER A 445 -50.51 26.88 -23.13
C SER A 445 -50.79 25.41 -23.38
N ARG A 446 -50.17 24.86 -24.41
CA ARG A 446 -50.16 23.42 -24.69
C ARG A 446 -48.79 23.10 -25.26
N SER A 447 -48.15 22.06 -24.75
CA SER A 447 -46.87 21.62 -25.29
C SER A 447 -47.00 21.37 -26.79
N GLY A 448 -46.10 21.92 -27.59
CA GLY A 448 -46.21 21.89 -29.05
C GLY A 448 -46.96 23.07 -29.67
N TYR A 449 -47.62 23.94 -28.91
CA TYR A 449 -48.45 25.03 -29.43
C TYR A 449 -47.96 26.42 -29.02
N ALA A 450 -48.15 27.40 -29.89
CA ALA A 450 -47.85 28.80 -29.62
C ALA A 450 -48.76 29.28 -28.50
N SER A 451 -48.15 29.75 -27.41
CA SER A 451 -48.90 30.35 -26.31
C SER A 451 -49.75 31.49 -26.84
N THR A 452 -51.06 31.39 -26.65
CA THR A 452 -52.01 32.37 -27.18
C THR A 452 -52.73 33.01 -26.00
N THR A 453 -52.66 34.34 -25.95
CA THR A 453 -53.31 35.13 -24.90
C THR A 453 -54.55 35.84 -25.43
N ARG A 454 -55.56 35.95 -24.57
CA ARG A 454 -56.75 36.77 -24.79
C ARG A 454 -57.06 37.50 -23.49
N THR A 455 -57.34 38.79 -23.58
CA THR A 455 -57.69 39.61 -22.43
C THR A 455 -59.16 39.97 -22.50
N SER A 456 -59.84 39.89 -21.37
CA SER A 456 -61.26 40.25 -21.27
C SER A 456 -61.48 41.74 -21.52
N ALA A 457 -62.75 42.13 -21.68
CA ALA A 457 -63.15 43.51 -21.49
C ALA A 457 -62.85 43.98 -20.05
N VAL A 458 -62.70 45.30 -19.87
CA VAL A 458 -62.44 45.96 -18.59
C VAL A 458 -63.67 45.93 -17.68
N VAL A 459 -63.46 45.63 -16.41
CA VAL A 459 -64.41 45.81 -15.31
C VAL A 459 -63.83 46.85 -14.34
N THR A 460 -64.45 48.02 -14.24
CA THR A 460 -64.01 49.06 -13.29
C THR A 460 -64.53 48.77 -11.90
N VAL A 461 -63.64 48.71 -10.92
CA VAL A 461 -64.00 48.57 -9.51
C VAL A 461 -64.25 49.97 -8.95
N PRO A 462 -65.45 50.26 -8.40
CA PRO A 462 -65.76 51.54 -7.79
C PRO A 462 -64.77 51.89 -6.67
N THR A 463 -64.52 53.18 -6.45
CA THR A 463 -63.66 53.65 -5.36
C THR A 463 -64.33 53.47 -3.98
N GLY A 464 -64.32 52.27 -3.37
CA GLY A 464 -64.62 52.01 -1.95
C GLY A 464 -63.39 51.63 -1.08
N PRO A 465 -63.25 52.14 0.17
CA PRO A 465 -62.01 52.45 0.92
C PRO A 465 -60.91 51.35 1.01
N GLY A 466 -59.64 51.78 1.02
CA GLY A 466 -58.41 50.98 0.97
C GLY A 466 -58.22 49.95 2.10
N ALA A 467 -57.17 49.11 2.01
CA ALA A 467 -56.89 48.08 3.03
C ALA A 467 -56.71 48.80 4.35
N ALA A 468 -57.40 48.34 5.39
CA ALA A 468 -57.22 48.90 6.72
C ALA A 468 -55.75 48.67 7.13
N VAL A 469 -54.96 49.73 7.11
CA VAL A 469 -53.62 49.75 7.69
C VAL A 469 -53.79 50.01 9.18
N VAL A 470 -53.44 49.03 10.00
CA VAL A 470 -53.43 49.16 11.45
C VAL A 470 -52.02 49.57 11.86
N GLN A 471 -51.85 50.83 12.26
CA GLN A 471 -50.57 51.31 12.79
C GLN A 471 -50.35 50.73 14.19
N ILE A 472 -49.20 50.11 14.41
CA ILE A 472 -48.77 49.61 15.71
C ILE A 472 -47.54 50.41 16.14
N SER A 473 -47.72 51.20 17.21
CA SER A 473 -46.71 52.12 17.74
C SER A 473 -46.47 51.94 19.25
N ALA A 474 -47.19 51.01 19.88
CA ALA A 474 -47.12 50.74 21.31
C ALA A 474 -46.95 49.24 21.57
N ASP A 475 -46.38 48.91 22.72
CA ASP A 475 -46.12 47.54 23.16
C ASP A 475 -47.41 46.73 23.34
N ILE A 476 -47.28 45.42 23.09
CA ILE A 476 -48.32 44.44 23.36
C ILE A 476 -48.23 44.03 24.83
N THR A 477 -49.12 44.58 25.65
CA THR A 477 -49.14 44.43 27.12
C THR A 477 -50.23 43.48 27.63
N ALA A 478 -51.07 42.96 26.74
CA ALA A 478 -52.08 41.93 27.01
C ALA A 478 -52.20 41.00 25.81
N ASP A 479 -52.67 39.77 26.03
CA ASP A 479 -52.81 38.76 24.97
C ASP A 479 -53.56 39.34 23.78
N THR A 480 -52.92 39.31 22.62
CA THR A 480 -53.39 39.99 21.42
C THR A 480 -53.38 39.03 20.25
N THR A 481 -54.47 39.05 19.47
CA THR A 481 -54.58 38.26 18.24
C THR A 481 -54.73 39.17 17.03
N TRP A 482 -53.83 39.03 16.06
CA TRP A 482 -53.94 39.61 14.73
C TRP A 482 -54.55 38.57 13.79
N ALA A 483 -55.88 38.55 13.72
CA ALA A 483 -56.67 37.65 12.87
C ALA A 483 -57.31 38.44 11.71
N PRO A 484 -56.61 38.63 10.58
CA PRO A 484 -57.10 39.48 9.51
C PRO A 484 -58.27 38.83 8.75
N ALA A 485 -59.35 39.59 8.51
CA ALA A 485 -60.50 39.12 7.72
C ALA A 485 -60.18 39.01 6.20
N SER A 486 -59.24 39.83 5.70
CA SER A 486 -58.48 39.64 4.45
C SER A 486 -57.57 40.86 4.23
N SER A 487 -56.30 40.70 3.86
CA SER A 487 -55.38 41.77 3.41
C SER A 487 -55.09 42.93 4.40
N THR A 488 -55.40 42.79 5.69
CA THR A 488 -55.02 43.78 6.71
C THR A 488 -53.50 43.89 6.82
N VAL A 489 -52.98 45.11 6.75
CA VAL A 489 -51.56 45.42 6.97
C VAL A 489 -51.38 45.94 8.38
N TYR A 490 -50.57 45.25 9.18
CA TYR A 490 -50.11 45.73 10.49
C TYR A 490 -48.79 46.45 10.27
N LEU A 491 -48.77 47.77 10.41
CA LEU A 491 -47.56 48.58 10.21
C LEU A 491 -46.89 48.89 11.55
N LEU A 492 -45.74 48.27 11.79
CA LEU A 492 -44.85 48.62 12.90
C LEU A 492 -44.17 49.95 12.60
N THR A 493 -44.53 50.98 13.36
CA THR A 493 -43.91 52.31 13.21
C THR A 493 -42.69 52.53 14.10
N THR A 494 -42.52 51.68 15.11
CA THR A 494 -41.45 51.69 16.11
C THR A 494 -40.98 50.26 16.35
N GLN A 495 -39.97 50.07 17.19
CA GLN A 495 -39.80 48.79 17.88
C GLN A 495 -41.05 48.52 18.72
N VAL A 496 -41.63 47.34 18.61
CA VAL A 496 -42.82 46.91 19.37
C VAL A 496 -42.42 45.72 20.24
N ASP A 497 -42.63 45.85 21.54
CA ASP A 497 -42.33 44.77 22.49
C ASP A 497 -43.59 43.96 22.81
N VAL A 498 -43.54 42.64 22.66
CA VAL A 498 -44.49 41.71 23.28
C VAL A 498 -44.00 41.43 24.68
N ARG A 499 -44.61 42.09 25.68
CA ARG A 499 -44.12 42.09 27.06
C ARG A 499 -44.14 40.70 27.70
N SER A 500 -43.33 40.52 28.75
CA SER A 500 -43.28 39.27 29.50
C SER A 500 -44.66 38.82 30.00
N GLY A 501 -44.95 37.53 29.89
CA GLY A 501 -46.24 36.93 30.26
C GLY A 501 -47.38 37.13 29.25
N VAL A 502 -47.12 37.82 28.12
CA VAL A 502 -48.11 38.14 27.09
C VAL A 502 -47.86 37.34 25.82
N THR A 503 -48.93 36.93 25.13
CA THR A 503 -48.87 36.25 23.83
C THR A 503 -49.39 37.13 22.70
N LEU A 504 -48.59 37.30 21.65
CA LEU A 504 -49.04 37.80 20.35
C LEU A 504 -49.30 36.60 19.42
N THR A 505 -50.55 36.42 18.99
CA THR A 505 -50.93 35.42 17.99
C THR A 505 -51.20 36.09 16.65
N ILE A 506 -50.55 35.64 15.59
CA ILE A 506 -50.71 36.15 14.23
C ILE A 506 -51.28 35.03 13.35
N GLY A 507 -52.50 35.25 12.83
CA GLY A 507 -53.21 34.31 11.98
C GLY A 507 -52.73 34.33 10.53
N ALA A 508 -53.07 33.27 9.78
CA ALA A 508 -52.75 33.13 8.35
C ALA A 508 -53.15 34.37 7.53
N ASN A 509 -52.40 34.63 6.46
CA ASN A 509 -52.59 35.77 5.55
C ASN A 509 -52.30 37.16 6.17
N ALA A 510 -51.80 37.24 7.41
CA ALA A 510 -51.38 38.51 7.99
C ALA A 510 -50.13 39.06 7.30
N ILE A 511 -50.15 40.38 7.05
CA ILE A 511 -49.02 41.12 6.49
C ILE A 511 -48.56 42.10 7.56
N VAL A 512 -47.33 41.93 8.01
CA VAL A 512 -46.68 42.83 8.96
C VAL A 512 -45.61 43.60 8.21
N LYS A 513 -45.76 44.91 8.13
CA LYS A 513 -44.78 45.81 7.53
C LYS A 513 -44.06 46.58 8.61
N ALA A 514 -42.81 46.96 8.39
CA ALA A 514 -42.03 47.73 9.35
C ALA A 514 -41.35 48.93 8.69
N ARG A 515 -41.37 50.08 9.39
CA ARG A 515 -40.55 51.25 9.05
C ARG A 515 -39.06 50.98 9.28
N THR A 516 -38.22 51.88 8.77
CA THR A 516 -36.81 51.93 9.14
C THR A 516 -36.64 52.06 10.65
N ASN A 517 -35.78 51.20 11.22
CA ASN A 517 -35.55 51.06 12.66
C ASN A 517 -36.78 50.59 13.47
N ALA A 518 -37.79 50.01 12.83
CA ALA A 518 -38.87 49.30 13.52
C ALA A 518 -38.61 47.79 13.51
N GLY A 519 -39.27 47.07 14.41
CA GLY A 519 -39.08 45.63 14.58
C GLY A 519 -40.01 45.07 15.64
N LEU A 520 -39.98 43.75 15.81
CA LEU A 520 -40.76 43.05 16.82
C LEU A 520 -39.81 42.39 17.82
N ALA A 521 -39.82 42.82 19.07
CA ALA A 521 -39.11 42.16 20.15
C ALA A 521 -40.10 41.41 21.04
N VAL A 522 -39.77 40.18 21.41
CA VAL A 522 -40.66 39.26 22.11
C VAL A 522 -40.02 38.91 23.44
N GLU A 523 -40.54 39.46 24.53
CA GLU A 523 -40.22 39.09 25.92
C GLU A 523 -41.17 38.03 26.48
N GLY A 524 -42.39 37.94 25.93
CA GLY A 524 -43.39 36.92 26.23
C GLY A 524 -43.40 35.78 25.20
N ALA A 525 -44.51 35.64 24.48
CA ALA A 525 -44.69 34.60 23.46
C ALA A 525 -45.17 35.15 22.11
N LEU A 526 -44.66 34.57 21.02
CA LEU A 526 -45.10 34.83 19.65
C LEU A 526 -45.58 33.53 18.99
N VAL A 527 -46.81 33.52 18.50
CA VAL A 527 -47.41 32.40 17.77
C VAL A 527 -47.79 32.85 16.37
N VAL A 528 -47.19 32.25 15.33
CA VAL A 528 -47.45 32.57 13.92
C VAL A 528 -48.05 31.35 13.21
N ASN A 529 -49.32 31.44 12.86
CA ASN A 529 -50.13 30.34 12.32
C ASN A 529 -50.38 30.52 10.81
N GLY A 530 -49.32 30.51 10.01
CA GLY A 530 -49.41 30.52 8.55
C GLY A 530 -49.82 29.15 7.98
N THR A 531 -50.19 29.14 6.71
CA THR A 531 -50.45 27.91 5.93
C THR A 531 -49.76 27.99 4.56
N ALA A 532 -49.54 26.85 3.89
CA ALA A 532 -48.91 26.83 2.56
C ALA A 532 -49.59 27.75 1.53
N GLY A 533 -50.93 27.85 1.58
CA GLY A 533 -51.70 28.72 0.68
C GLY A 533 -51.79 30.18 1.14
N ASN A 534 -51.58 30.45 2.43
CA ASN A 534 -51.70 31.76 3.05
C ASN A 534 -50.62 31.93 4.13
N PRO A 535 -49.35 32.17 3.75
CA PRO A 535 -48.29 32.40 4.70
C PRO A 535 -48.49 33.72 5.45
N VAL A 536 -47.87 33.84 6.63
CA VAL A 536 -47.73 35.14 7.30
C VAL A 536 -46.46 35.81 6.78
N THR A 537 -46.54 37.07 6.38
CA THR A 537 -45.40 37.78 5.77
C THR A 537 -44.98 38.98 6.60
N PHE A 538 -43.70 39.04 6.97
CA PHE A 538 -43.03 40.18 7.59
C PHE A 538 -42.08 40.81 6.56
N THR A 539 -42.24 42.10 6.28
CA THR A 539 -41.45 42.77 5.23
C THR A 539 -41.26 44.26 5.49
N SER A 540 -40.44 44.90 4.65
CA SER A 540 -40.22 46.35 4.65
C SER A 540 -41.50 47.10 4.31
N LEU A 541 -41.67 48.29 4.88
CA LEU A 541 -42.71 49.24 4.46
C LEU A 541 -42.71 49.46 2.95
N ARG A 542 -41.50 49.48 2.35
CA ARG A 542 -41.24 49.75 0.92
C ARG A 542 -41.53 48.55 -0.01
N ASP A 543 -41.97 47.42 0.52
CA ASP A 543 -42.29 46.24 -0.28
C ASP A 543 -43.72 46.33 -0.83
N ASP A 544 -43.88 46.99 -1.97
CA ASP A 544 -45.19 47.17 -2.61
C ASP A 544 -45.76 45.87 -3.19
N THR A 545 -44.90 44.87 -3.38
CA THR A 545 -45.30 43.56 -3.92
C THR A 545 -46.16 42.76 -2.94
N ILE A 546 -46.13 43.12 -1.65
CA ILE A 546 -46.86 42.48 -0.56
C ILE A 546 -47.69 43.53 0.19
N GLY A 547 -49.01 43.39 0.24
CA GLY A 547 -49.88 44.28 1.02
C GLY A 547 -50.08 45.69 0.41
N GLY A 548 -49.55 45.95 -0.77
CA GLY A 548 -49.68 47.22 -1.50
C GLY A 548 -48.83 48.35 -0.93
N ASP A 549 -48.85 49.50 -1.63
CA ASP A 549 -48.11 50.71 -1.28
C ASP A 549 -48.62 51.30 0.06
N SER A 550 -47.89 51.00 1.13
CA SER A 550 -48.27 51.36 2.50
C SER A 550 -47.63 52.66 2.97
N ASN A 551 -46.68 53.19 2.18
CA ASN A 551 -46.00 54.48 2.33
C ASN A 551 -46.58 55.57 1.42
N SER A 552 -47.48 55.21 0.50
CA SER A 552 -48.13 56.12 -0.45
C SER A 552 -47.15 56.88 -1.34
N ASP A 553 -46.00 56.28 -1.66
CA ASP A 553 -44.97 56.86 -2.54
C ASP A 553 -44.95 56.22 -3.93
N GLY A 554 -45.82 55.24 -4.21
CA GLY A 554 -45.78 54.42 -5.42
C GLY A 554 -44.44 53.67 -5.55
N ASP A 555 -44.02 53.36 -6.77
CA ASP A 555 -42.78 52.58 -7.00
C ASP A 555 -41.47 53.39 -6.78
N VAL A 556 -41.49 54.50 -6.03
CA VAL A 556 -40.34 55.40 -5.83
C VAL A 556 -39.25 54.76 -4.98
N THR A 557 -39.63 54.00 -3.97
CA THR A 557 -38.68 53.28 -3.11
C THR A 557 -38.79 51.78 -3.33
N THR A 558 -37.66 51.06 -3.22
CA THR A 558 -37.63 49.61 -3.31
C THR A 558 -37.04 49.02 -2.02
N PRO A 559 -37.49 47.83 -1.60
CA PRO A 559 -37.05 47.26 -0.35
C PRO A 559 -35.59 46.78 -0.45
N GLN A 560 -34.82 47.00 0.62
CA GLN A 560 -33.40 46.64 0.72
C GLN A 560 -33.09 45.83 1.98
N PRO A 561 -32.09 44.93 1.96
CA PRO A 561 -31.63 44.26 3.18
C PRO A 561 -31.25 45.25 4.29
N GLY A 562 -31.83 45.08 5.48
CA GLY A 562 -31.60 45.97 6.62
C GLY A 562 -32.58 47.15 6.72
N ASP A 563 -33.64 47.16 5.91
CA ASP A 563 -34.67 48.20 5.97
C ASP A 563 -35.41 48.27 7.30
N TRP A 564 -35.42 47.21 8.10
CA TRP A 564 -36.04 47.13 9.42
C TRP A 564 -35.30 46.11 10.31
N TYR A 565 -35.47 46.15 11.63
CA TYR A 565 -34.62 45.37 12.55
C TYR A 565 -34.77 43.85 12.44
N GLY A 566 -35.98 43.37 12.14
CA GLY A 566 -36.31 41.96 12.18
C GLY A 566 -37.15 41.57 13.39
N ILE A 567 -37.11 40.28 13.73
CA ILE A 567 -37.86 39.70 14.83
C ILE A 567 -36.87 39.12 15.86
N THR A 568 -36.91 39.65 17.07
CA THR A 568 -36.01 39.27 18.17
C THR A 568 -36.78 38.58 19.28
N ILE A 569 -36.38 37.37 19.63
CA ILE A 569 -36.94 36.57 20.70
C ILE A 569 -35.96 36.68 21.86
N SER A 570 -36.35 37.44 22.88
CA SER A 570 -35.56 37.71 24.06
C SER A 570 -35.26 36.43 24.85
N SER A 571 -34.32 36.53 25.79
CA SER A 571 -34.04 35.41 26.69
C SER A 571 -35.30 34.97 27.44
N LYS A 572 -35.54 33.66 27.55
CA LYS A 572 -36.73 33.03 28.18
C LYS A 572 -38.06 33.21 27.46
N ALA A 573 -38.07 33.93 26.34
CA ALA A 573 -39.28 34.08 25.53
C ALA A 573 -39.53 32.82 24.68
N SER A 574 -40.75 32.71 24.17
CA SER A 574 -41.19 31.58 23.34
C SER A 574 -41.68 32.01 21.97
N MET A 575 -41.33 31.27 20.93
CA MET A 575 -41.78 31.49 19.56
C MET A 575 -42.13 30.15 18.89
N THR A 576 -43.31 30.09 18.30
CA THR A 576 -43.73 29.03 17.37
C THR A 576 -44.26 29.64 16.09
N ALA A 577 -43.65 29.33 14.95
CA ALA A 577 -44.01 29.85 13.65
C ALA A 577 -44.07 28.75 12.59
N THR A 578 -45.14 28.74 11.82
CA THR A 578 -45.34 27.84 10.66
C THR A 578 -45.70 28.67 9.44
N TYR A 579 -45.10 28.38 8.26
CA TYR A 579 -45.32 29.14 7.02
C TYR A 579 -45.17 30.66 7.21
N ALA A 580 -44.10 31.06 7.89
CA ALA A 580 -43.76 32.46 8.12
C ALA A 580 -42.65 32.90 7.16
N THR A 581 -42.89 34.00 6.44
CA THR A 581 -41.96 34.62 5.51
C THR A 581 -41.39 35.90 6.09
N VAL A 582 -40.07 36.06 6.11
CA VAL A 582 -39.38 37.28 6.57
C VAL A 582 -38.49 37.81 5.45
N LYS A 583 -38.61 39.09 5.10
CA LYS A 583 -37.81 39.71 4.03
C LYS A 583 -37.20 41.03 4.45
N TYR A 584 -36.03 41.37 3.89
CA TYR A 584 -35.43 42.71 3.95
C TYR A 584 -35.05 43.20 5.36
N ALA A 585 -35.00 42.32 6.35
CA ALA A 585 -34.64 42.65 7.72
C ALA A 585 -33.11 42.77 7.92
N SER A 586 -32.68 43.42 9.00
CA SER A 586 -31.28 43.37 9.43
C SER A 586 -30.87 41.94 9.80
N SER A 587 -31.71 41.23 10.56
CA SER A 587 -31.64 39.78 10.76
C SER A 587 -33.05 39.23 10.69
N GLY A 588 -33.27 38.08 10.05
CA GLY A 588 -34.64 37.57 9.85
C GLY A 588 -35.28 37.17 11.18
N TRP A 589 -34.78 36.08 11.76
CA TRP A 589 -35.14 35.63 13.10
C TRP A 589 -33.92 35.64 14.00
N GLN A 590 -34.04 36.27 15.18
CA GLN A 590 -32.95 36.34 16.15
C GLN A 590 -33.40 35.89 17.54
N SER A 591 -32.55 35.14 18.24
CA SER A 591 -32.71 34.91 19.68
C SER A 591 -31.38 34.88 20.41
N SER A 592 -31.36 35.46 21.60
CA SER A 592 -30.22 35.46 22.53
C SER A 592 -30.35 34.43 23.66
N GLY A 593 -31.41 33.59 23.66
CA GLY A 593 -31.61 32.56 24.68
C GLY A 593 -33.08 32.17 24.87
N ALA A 594 -33.78 31.74 23.82
CA ALA A 594 -35.21 31.39 23.89
C ALA A 594 -35.47 30.10 24.68
N ASP A 595 -36.62 30.06 25.37
CA ASP A 595 -37.17 28.82 25.94
C ASP A 595 -37.77 27.94 24.84
N VAL A 596 -38.44 28.56 23.86
CA VAL A 596 -38.96 27.86 22.70
C VAL A 596 -38.65 28.68 21.45
N PHE A 597 -38.01 28.06 20.47
CA PHE A 597 -37.89 28.56 19.11
C PHE A 597 -38.25 27.42 18.17
N ARG A 598 -39.46 27.45 17.62
CA ARG A 598 -39.91 26.49 16.62
C ARG A 598 -40.27 27.21 15.34
N LEU A 599 -39.53 26.95 14.28
CA LEU A 599 -39.83 27.41 12.93
C LEU A 599 -39.98 26.20 12.01
N SER A 600 -41.11 26.13 11.30
CA SER A 600 -41.35 25.11 10.28
C SER A 600 -41.90 25.71 8.99
N HIS A 601 -41.53 25.16 7.83
CA HIS A 601 -42.00 25.62 6.52
C HIS A 601 -41.71 27.12 6.29
N GLY A 602 -40.64 27.64 6.89
CA GLY A 602 -40.31 29.06 6.92
C GLY A 602 -39.62 29.53 5.65
N ALA A 603 -39.67 30.84 5.38
CA ALA A 603 -38.88 31.47 4.33
C ALA A 603 -38.22 32.74 4.85
N VAL A 604 -36.91 32.88 4.66
CA VAL A 604 -36.17 34.11 4.98
C VAL A 604 -35.38 34.53 3.77
N SER A 605 -35.50 35.79 3.34
CA SER A 605 -34.68 36.29 2.25
C SER A 605 -34.19 37.72 2.43
N ASP A 606 -33.07 38.03 1.78
CA ASP A 606 -32.57 39.40 1.62
C ASP A 606 -32.28 40.08 2.96
N THR A 607 -31.56 39.40 3.86
CA THR A 607 -31.21 39.96 5.17
C THR A 607 -29.81 40.58 5.15
N GLN A 608 -29.61 41.64 5.94
CA GLN A 608 -28.30 42.32 6.02
C GLN A 608 -27.23 41.46 6.72
N TYR A 609 -27.63 40.73 7.77
CA TYR A 609 -26.76 39.85 8.56
C TYR A 609 -27.18 38.39 8.39
N ASP A 610 -27.36 37.65 9.49
CA ASP A 610 -27.79 36.25 9.42
C ASP A 610 -29.27 36.16 8.99
N GLY A 611 -29.64 35.08 8.30
CA GLY A 611 -31.05 34.77 8.03
C GLY A 611 -31.77 34.40 9.33
N ILE A 612 -31.24 33.38 10.00
CA ILE A 612 -31.72 32.90 11.30
C ILE A 612 -30.53 32.76 12.25
N ARG A 613 -30.59 33.39 13.42
CA ARG A 613 -29.58 33.26 14.48
C ARG A 613 -30.25 33.01 15.82
N VAL A 614 -30.13 31.81 16.35
CA VAL A 614 -30.84 31.39 17.55
C VAL A 614 -29.88 30.78 18.58
N ALA A 615 -30.07 31.18 19.84
CA ALA A 615 -29.46 30.55 21.00
C ALA A 615 -30.55 30.02 21.95
N ALA A 616 -30.31 28.85 22.54
CA ALA A 616 -31.15 28.30 23.61
C ALA A 616 -30.92 29.01 24.94
N ASP A 617 -31.95 29.11 25.80
CA ASP A 617 -31.76 29.61 27.17
C ASP A 617 -30.80 28.72 27.96
N ARG A 618 -29.94 29.38 28.75
CA ARG A 618 -28.89 28.78 29.57
C ARG A 618 -29.08 29.04 31.07
N SER A 619 -30.15 29.73 31.46
CA SER A 619 -30.33 30.24 32.83
C SER A 619 -31.68 29.83 33.45
N GLY A 620 -31.74 29.75 34.78
CA GLY A 620 -33.00 29.51 35.51
C GLY A 620 -33.53 28.07 35.44
N ALA A 621 -34.80 27.88 35.82
CA ALA A 621 -35.44 26.57 35.99
C ALA A 621 -35.70 25.82 34.66
N ASN A 622 -35.69 26.52 33.52
CA ASN A 622 -35.92 25.96 32.18
C ASN A 622 -34.63 25.62 31.43
N ALA A 623 -33.47 25.96 31.98
CA ALA A 623 -32.20 25.57 31.41
C ALA A 623 -32.18 24.03 31.25
N GLY A 624 -32.05 23.58 30.00
CA GLY A 624 -32.10 22.17 29.62
C GLY A 624 -33.37 21.67 28.94
N ASN A 625 -34.49 22.38 29.09
CA ASN A 625 -35.77 22.06 28.44
C ASN A 625 -36.06 22.97 27.23
N ALA A 626 -35.14 23.89 26.92
CA ALA A 626 -35.29 24.78 25.79
C ALA A 626 -35.44 23.98 24.49
N ILE A 627 -36.42 24.33 23.66
CA ILE A 627 -36.64 23.69 22.36
C ILE A 627 -36.17 24.61 21.26
N ILE A 628 -35.15 24.19 20.50
CA ILE A 628 -34.74 24.83 19.25
C ILE A 628 -35.01 23.88 18.10
N SER A 629 -35.92 24.25 17.20
CA SER A 629 -36.31 23.47 16.04
C SER A 629 -36.46 24.36 14.81
N ILE A 630 -35.71 24.05 13.76
CA ILE A 630 -35.79 24.69 12.45
C ILE A 630 -35.91 23.59 11.42
N THR A 631 -37.08 23.47 10.79
CA THR A 631 -37.38 22.38 9.86
C THR A 631 -38.00 22.91 8.57
N ASP A 632 -37.69 22.30 7.43
CA ASP A 632 -38.27 22.67 6.13
C ASP A 632 -38.23 24.18 5.86
N THR A 633 -37.10 24.83 6.16
CA THR A 633 -36.98 26.29 6.08
C THR A 633 -36.01 26.68 4.98
N THR A 634 -36.45 27.59 4.11
CA THR A 634 -35.60 28.17 3.06
C THR A 634 -35.01 29.50 3.52
N VAL A 635 -33.69 29.64 3.46
CA VAL A 635 -32.98 30.90 3.67
C VAL A 635 -32.23 31.28 2.41
N ARG A 636 -32.37 32.53 1.94
CA ARG A 636 -31.69 32.97 0.73
C ARG A 636 -31.12 34.38 0.80
N ARG A 637 -29.90 34.57 0.28
CA ARG A 637 -29.21 35.88 0.26
C ARG A 637 -29.15 36.53 1.65
N ALA A 638 -28.81 35.74 2.67
CA ALA A 638 -28.41 36.32 3.94
C ALA A 638 -27.01 36.94 3.80
N GLY A 639 -26.82 38.16 4.31
CA GLY A 639 -25.54 38.85 4.21
C GLY A 639 -24.40 38.17 4.98
N ARG A 640 -24.72 37.38 6.02
CA ARG A 640 -23.80 36.51 6.79
C ARG A 640 -24.24 35.03 6.69
N ASN A 641 -24.29 34.28 7.80
CA ASN A 641 -24.67 32.87 7.76
C ASN A 641 -26.17 32.74 7.39
N GLY A 642 -26.54 31.64 6.74
CA GLY A 642 -27.95 31.36 6.50
C GLY A 642 -28.67 31.07 7.81
N ILE A 643 -28.25 29.98 8.48
CA ILE A 643 -28.78 29.53 9.76
C ILE A 643 -27.65 29.36 10.76
N THR A 644 -27.79 29.93 11.95
CA THR A 644 -26.88 29.76 13.08
C THR A 644 -27.66 29.31 14.32
N VAL A 645 -27.28 28.16 14.87
CA VAL A 645 -27.88 27.58 16.07
C VAL A 645 -26.80 27.39 17.14
N SER A 646 -27.06 27.90 18.35
CA SER A 646 -26.23 27.67 19.53
C SER A 646 -27.05 27.03 20.66
N ALA A 647 -26.81 25.76 20.93
CA ALA A 647 -27.48 24.96 21.96
C ALA A 647 -26.46 24.45 22.97
N THR A 648 -25.92 25.35 23.79
CA THR A 648 -24.83 25.06 24.74
C THR A 648 -25.23 25.33 26.19
N GLY A 649 -24.50 24.72 27.13
CA GLY A 649 -24.61 24.96 28.57
C GLY A 649 -25.05 23.72 29.40
N GLN A 650 -24.62 23.70 30.66
CA GLN A 650 -25.20 22.88 31.73
C GLN A 650 -26.01 23.83 32.65
N PRO A 651 -27.28 23.53 32.94
CA PRO A 651 -28.10 24.32 33.86
C PRO A 651 -27.46 24.41 35.24
N ALA A 652 -27.35 25.61 35.82
CA ALA A 652 -26.98 25.76 37.22
C ALA A 652 -28.11 25.19 38.11
N GLY A 653 -27.93 23.96 38.61
CA GLY A 653 -28.72 23.40 39.71
C GLY A 653 -29.89 22.46 39.39
N SER A 654 -30.14 22.04 38.14
CA SER A 654 -31.29 21.14 37.84
C SER A 654 -30.93 19.70 37.49
N GLY A 655 -29.73 19.43 36.98
CA GLY A 655 -29.39 18.11 36.48
C GLY A 655 -30.22 17.68 35.27
N THR A 656 -29.51 17.22 34.24
CA THR A 656 -29.93 16.15 33.31
C THR A 656 -30.55 16.46 31.94
N GLN A 657 -30.68 17.68 31.42
CA GLN A 657 -30.91 17.81 29.98
C GLN A 657 -30.15 18.98 29.36
N ILE A 658 -29.43 18.71 28.29
CA ILE A 658 -28.81 19.71 27.41
C ILE A 658 -29.78 19.85 26.22
N PRO A 659 -30.11 21.06 25.75
CA PRO A 659 -31.00 21.23 24.60
C PRO A 659 -30.47 20.48 23.38
N VAL A 660 -31.33 19.65 22.77
CA VAL A 660 -31.01 18.92 21.54
C VAL A 660 -31.57 19.73 20.36
N PRO A 661 -30.73 20.41 19.57
CA PRO A 661 -31.21 21.19 18.44
C PRO A 661 -31.75 20.28 17.34
N VAL A 662 -32.87 20.68 16.72
CA VAL A 662 -33.40 20.08 15.49
C VAL A 662 -33.16 21.05 14.34
N VAL A 663 -32.38 20.62 13.36
CA VAL A 663 -32.06 21.37 12.14
C VAL A 663 -32.17 20.40 10.98
N THR A 664 -33.36 20.25 10.41
CA THR A 664 -33.61 19.27 9.35
C THR A 664 -34.28 19.87 8.11
N ASP A 665 -33.99 19.32 6.95
CA ASP A 665 -34.68 19.64 5.69
C ASP A 665 -34.62 21.12 5.32
N ASN A 666 -33.58 21.85 5.74
CA ASN A 666 -33.46 23.27 5.45
C ASN A 666 -32.65 23.51 4.17
N THR A 667 -33.03 24.52 3.40
CA THR A 667 -32.33 24.92 2.18
C THR A 667 -31.74 26.31 2.32
N VAL A 668 -30.42 26.45 2.20
CA VAL A 668 -29.74 27.74 2.28
C VAL A 668 -29.04 28.07 0.97
N THR A 669 -29.37 29.21 0.35
CA THR A 669 -28.79 29.59 -0.95
C THR A 669 -28.25 31.01 -0.97
N ASP A 670 -27.22 31.24 -1.80
CA ASP A 670 -26.64 32.57 -2.09
C ASP A 670 -26.23 33.40 -0.86
N SER A 671 -25.95 32.78 0.29
CA SER A 671 -25.73 33.46 1.57
C SER A 671 -24.24 33.62 1.92
N GLY A 672 -23.91 34.57 2.80
CA GLY A 672 -22.55 34.83 3.28
C GLY A 672 -21.71 35.74 2.38
N LYS A 673 -22.34 36.43 1.42
CA LYS A 673 -21.65 37.27 0.42
C LYS A 673 -21.85 38.78 0.63
N GLY A 674 -22.82 39.17 1.47
CA GLY A 674 -23.25 40.57 1.61
C GLY A 674 -22.36 41.43 2.51
N TYR A 675 -21.54 40.83 3.39
CA TYR A 675 -20.66 41.55 4.31
C TYR A 675 -19.22 41.04 4.23
N ASN A 676 -18.36 41.75 3.50
CA ASN A 676 -16.91 41.51 3.44
C ASN A 676 -16.16 42.11 4.64
N ASN A 677 -16.62 41.83 5.85
CA ASN A 677 -15.87 42.24 7.05
C ASN A 677 -14.89 41.13 7.44
N SER A 678 -13.59 41.43 7.40
CA SER A 678 -12.47 40.56 7.78
C SER A 678 -12.55 40.01 9.21
N SER A 679 -13.40 40.60 10.07
CA SER A 679 -13.55 40.20 11.49
C SER A 679 -14.54 39.06 11.75
N VAL A 680 -15.26 38.56 10.73
CA VAL A 680 -16.06 37.33 10.84
C VAL A 680 -15.71 36.39 9.69
N PRO A 681 -14.53 35.72 9.74
CA PRO A 681 -14.15 34.73 8.75
C PRO A 681 -15.12 33.54 8.77
N ASN A 682 -15.22 32.82 7.66
CA ASN A 682 -15.92 31.53 7.54
C ASN A 682 -17.46 31.56 7.67
N GLN A 683 -18.12 32.48 6.97
CA GLN A 683 -19.59 32.52 6.89
C GLN A 683 -20.12 31.32 6.09
N VAL A 684 -20.97 30.53 6.72
CA VAL A 684 -21.40 29.22 6.24
C VAL A 684 -22.90 29.16 6.01
N ALA A 685 -23.36 28.23 5.18
CA ALA A 685 -24.77 27.98 4.95
C ALA A 685 -25.50 27.69 6.27
N ILE A 686 -25.04 26.69 7.02
CA ILE A 686 -25.60 26.32 8.31
C ILE A 686 -24.48 26.12 9.34
N ARG A 687 -24.62 26.72 10.52
CA ARG A 687 -23.75 26.53 11.68
C ARG A 687 -24.56 25.99 12.86
N VAL A 688 -24.14 24.86 13.42
CA VAL A 688 -24.76 24.27 14.61
C VAL A 688 -23.69 23.97 15.65
N HIS A 689 -23.74 24.70 16.76
CA HIS A 689 -22.88 24.48 17.90
C HIS A 689 -23.70 23.97 19.09
N GLY A 690 -23.44 22.75 19.58
CA GLY A 690 -24.20 22.18 20.69
C GLY A 690 -23.53 20.99 21.38
N TYR A 691 -23.84 20.77 22.66
CA TYR A 691 -23.23 19.71 23.49
C TYR A 691 -24.07 18.43 23.60
N ALA A 692 -25.21 18.38 22.91
CA ALA A 692 -26.06 17.20 22.80
C ALA A 692 -26.61 17.06 21.37
N LEU A 693 -25.71 17.15 20.38
CA LEU A 693 -26.08 16.95 18.98
C LEU A 693 -26.56 15.51 18.78
N ASP A 694 -27.66 15.37 18.06
CA ASP A 694 -28.26 14.10 17.69
C ASP A 694 -28.22 13.99 16.17
N GLY A 695 -27.49 13.02 15.63
CA GLY A 695 -27.23 12.92 14.19
C GLY A 695 -28.51 12.75 13.37
N SER A 696 -29.57 12.14 13.94
CA SER A 696 -30.88 12.00 13.29
C SER A 696 -31.65 13.31 13.12
N LYS A 697 -31.24 14.36 13.84
CA LYS A 697 -31.89 15.68 13.86
C LYS A 697 -31.11 16.75 13.10
N LEU A 698 -30.14 16.34 12.28
CA LEU A 698 -29.25 17.20 11.51
C LEU A 698 -29.28 16.88 9.99
N THR A 699 -30.28 16.11 9.53
CA THR A 699 -30.36 15.54 8.18
C THR A 699 -31.17 16.37 7.20
N GLY A 700 -31.02 16.12 5.89
CA GLY A 700 -31.84 16.71 4.83
C GLY A 700 -31.49 18.16 4.50
N ASN A 701 -30.45 18.72 5.12
CA ASN A 701 -30.04 20.08 4.87
C ASN A 701 -29.29 20.21 3.53
N ASP A 702 -29.69 21.19 2.73
CA ASP A 702 -29.18 21.48 1.39
C ASP A 702 -28.76 22.95 1.29
N GLY A 703 -27.85 23.24 0.36
CA GLY A 703 -27.51 24.61 0.03
C GLY A 703 -26.45 24.72 -1.06
N ASN A 704 -26.60 25.77 -1.88
CA ASN A 704 -25.68 26.08 -2.97
C ASN A 704 -25.46 27.60 -3.09
N GLY A 705 -24.38 27.98 -3.80
CA GLY A 705 -24.07 29.39 -4.03
C GLY A 705 -23.73 30.18 -2.76
N ASN A 706 -23.57 29.53 -1.61
CA ASN A 706 -23.16 30.19 -0.37
C ASN A 706 -21.65 30.43 -0.37
N LYS A 707 -21.17 31.37 0.47
CA LYS A 707 -19.74 31.62 0.66
C LYS A 707 -18.99 30.36 1.11
N ILE A 708 -19.54 29.65 2.08
CA ILE A 708 -19.16 28.26 2.40
C ILE A 708 -20.44 27.43 2.35
N SER A 709 -20.55 26.58 1.33
CA SER A 709 -21.69 25.66 1.17
C SER A 709 -21.42 24.38 1.95
N ALA A 710 -21.52 24.46 3.27
CA ALA A 710 -21.34 23.33 4.20
C ALA A 710 -22.31 23.44 5.39
N ILE A 711 -22.43 22.37 6.18
CA ILE A 711 -22.95 22.42 7.54
C ILE A 711 -21.77 22.32 8.52
N ALA A 712 -21.53 23.39 9.27
CA ALA A 712 -20.47 23.44 10.27
C ALA A 712 -20.99 22.94 11.61
N LEU A 713 -20.38 21.87 12.14
CA LEU A 713 -20.75 21.28 13.43
C LEU A 713 -19.61 21.43 14.44
N SER A 714 -19.95 21.81 15.68
CA SER A 714 -19.03 21.84 16.82
C SER A 714 -19.75 21.52 18.13
N GLY A 715 -18.99 21.08 19.14
CA GLY A 715 -19.52 20.60 20.42
C GLY A 715 -19.51 19.08 20.51
N THR A 716 -20.61 18.44 20.93
CA THR A 716 -20.63 17.00 21.25
C THR A 716 -21.78 16.27 20.56
N LEU A 717 -21.43 15.30 19.71
CA LEU A 717 -22.32 14.32 19.10
C LEU A 717 -22.60 13.19 20.08
N LYS A 718 -23.87 13.05 20.50
CA LYS A 718 -24.33 12.05 21.49
C LYS A 718 -24.96 10.81 20.88
N THR A 719 -25.36 10.88 19.60
CA THR A 719 -25.96 9.75 18.87
C THR A 719 -25.26 9.55 17.53
N ASN A 720 -25.58 8.47 16.83
CA ASN A 720 -24.92 8.16 15.57
C ASN A 720 -25.23 9.21 14.48
N LEU A 721 -24.21 9.54 13.69
CA LEU A 721 -24.32 10.38 12.49
C LEU A 721 -23.66 9.65 11.31
N SER A 722 -24.32 9.65 10.16
CA SER A 722 -23.76 9.09 8.92
C SER A 722 -23.67 10.18 7.85
N LEU A 723 -22.52 10.26 7.18
CA LEU A 723 -22.30 11.18 6.07
C LEU A 723 -22.33 10.42 4.72
N PRO A 724 -22.96 10.99 3.67
CA PRO A 724 -23.63 12.29 3.67
C PRO A 724 -24.98 12.25 4.41
N GLN A 725 -25.29 13.35 5.09
CA GLN A 725 -26.53 13.60 5.84
C GLN A 725 -27.49 14.52 5.07
N GLY A 726 -27.08 14.98 3.89
CA GLY A 726 -27.75 15.93 3.00
C GLY A 726 -26.77 16.36 1.89
N ASP A 727 -27.13 17.38 1.12
CA ASP A 727 -26.28 17.90 0.04
C ASP A 727 -25.17 18.83 0.55
N LEU A 728 -25.33 19.37 1.77
CA LEU A 728 -24.27 20.15 2.43
C LEU A 728 -23.21 19.22 3.05
N PRO A 729 -21.94 19.29 2.62
CA PRO A 729 -20.85 18.54 3.26
C PRO A 729 -20.64 19.02 4.70
N LEU A 730 -20.11 18.13 5.54
CA LEU A 730 -19.70 18.47 6.90
C LEU A 730 -18.44 19.35 6.88
N ALA A 731 -18.43 20.40 7.69
CA ALA A 731 -17.24 21.19 7.99
C ALA A 731 -16.97 21.29 9.50
N LEU A 732 -15.69 21.38 9.87
CA LEU A 732 -15.22 21.60 11.23
C LEU A 732 -14.62 23.00 11.32
N LEU A 733 -15.31 23.92 11.98
CA LEU A 733 -14.94 25.34 12.07
C LEU A 733 -15.07 25.84 13.51
N ASP A 734 -14.74 27.11 13.74
CA ASP A 734 -15.02 27.88 14.98
C ASP A 734 -14.10 27.70 16.16
N SER A 735 -12.85 27.28 15.96
CA SER A 735 -11.89 27.19 17.08
C SER A 735 -12.30 26.21 18.18
N ASP A 736 -13.16 25.25 17.86
CA ASP A 736 -13.65 24.22 18.77
C ASP A 736 -13.67 22.83 18.10
N TYR A 737 -13.75 21.79 18.92
CA TYR A 737 -13.83 20.41 18.44
C TYR A 737 -15.28 19.99 18.19
N LEU A 738 -15.47 19.13 17.18
CA LEU A 738 -16.59 18.19 17.21
C LEU A 738 -16.14 16.94 17.97
N THR A 739 -16.81 16.61 19.06
CA THR A 739 -16.53 15.42 19.87
C THR A 739 -17.57 14.34 19.58
N VAL A 740 -17.14 13.17 19.09
CA VAL A 740 -17.95 11.97 19.03
C VAL A 740 -17.92 11.32 20.41
N ALA A 741 -19.01 11.43 21.17
CA ALA A 741 -19.06 10.95 22.55
C ALA A 741 -19.00 9.41 22.63
N ALA A 742 -18.60 8.88 23.78
CA ALA A 742 -18.68 7.46 24.08
C ALA A 742 -20.09 6.89 23.77
N GLY A 743 -20.14 5.78 23.02
CA GLY A 743 -21.37 5.15 22.55
C GLY A 743 -21.98 5.73 21.26
N ALA A 744 -21.49 6.88 20.78
CA ALA A 744 -21.88 7.43 19.49
C ALA A 744 -20.90 7.01 18.38
N THR A 745 -21.41 6.91 17.16
CA THR A 745 -20.63 6.57 15.97
C THR A 745 -20.78 7.63 14.89
N LEU A 746 -19.67 8.18 14.38
CA LEU A 746 -19.62 8.94 13.14
C LEU A 746 -19.18 8.00 12.00
N THR A 747 -20.06 7.75 11.03
CA THR A 747 -19.77 6.91 9.87
C THR A 747 -19.65 7.77 8.61
N ILE A 748 -18.57 7.63 7.86
CA ILE A 748 -18.31 8.44 6.67
C ILE A 748 -18.16 7.54 5.45
N ALA A 749 -19.03 7.70 4.45
CA ALA A 749 -19.01 6.95 3.20
C ALA A 749 -17.83 7.35 2.28
N ALA A 750 -17.43 6.46 1.37
CA ALA A 750 -16.37 6.72 0.38
C ALA A 750 -16.59 8.02 -0.41
N GLY A 751 -15.51 8.78 -0.63
CA GLY A 751 -15.52 10.01 -1.44
C GLY A 751 -16.03 11.26 -0.73
N GLN A 752 -16.46 11.15 0.53
CA GLN A 752 -16.86 12.31 1.32
C GLN A 752 -15.63 13.14 1.71
N THR A 753 -15.79 14.46 1.70
CA THR A 753 -14.76 15.42 2.10
C THR A 753 -15.24 16.21 3.30
N VAL A 754 -14.41 16.30 4.34
CA VAL A 754 -14.61 17.14 5.52
C VAL A 754 -13.59 18.26 5.49
N LYS A 755 -14.07 19.50 5.42
CA LYS A 755 -13.24 20.72 5.39
C LYS A 755 -13.07 21.26 6.81
N ALA A 756 -11.85 21.59 7.19
CA ALA A 756 -11.54 22.05 8.54
C ALA A 756 -10.67 23.32 8.57
N TYR A 757 -10.92 24.20 9.54
CA TYR A 757 -10.06 25.36 9.81
C TYR A 757 -10.12 25.78 11.28
N GLN A 758 -8.96 25.84 11.92
CA GLN A 758 -8.75 26.12 13.35
C GLN A 758 -9.57 25.22 14.29
N ALA A 759 -10.05 24.06 13.82
CA ALA A 759 -10.91 23.15 14.56
C ALA A 759 -10.36 21.72 14.48
N GLY A 760 -10.97 20.77 15.20
CA GLY A 760 -10.55 19.36 15.15
C GLY A 760 -11.70 18.39 15.39
N LEU A 761 -11.40 17.10 15.27
CA LEU A 761 -12.32 16.01 15.59
C LEU A 761 -11.80 15.24 16.79
N ALA A 762 -12.58 15.19 17.88
CA ALA A 762 -12.30 14.36 19.04
C ALA A 762 -13.20 13.11 19.00
N VAL A 763 -12.63 11.94 19.28
CA VAL A 763 -13.30 10.64 19.18
C VAL A 763 -13.17 9.90 20.50
N GLU A 764 -14.24 9.93 21.29
CA GLU A 764 -14.42 9.11 22.51
C GLU A 764 -15.33 7.90 22.26
N GLY A 765 -16.15 7.96 21.20
CA GLY A 765 -16.94 6.85 20.66
C GLY A 765 -16.22 6.19 19.49
N SER A 766 -16.89 6.09 18.34
CA SER A 766 -16.31 5.48 17.14
C SER A 766 -16.35 6.40 15.92
N LEU A 767 -15.25 6.46 15.17
CA LEU A 767 -15.21 6.97 13.80
C LEU A 767 -15.02 5.78 12.85
N VAL A 768 -15.98 5.57 11.95
CA VAL A 768 -15.97 4.50 10.95
C VAL A 768 -15.76 5.10 9.57
N VAL A 769 -14.67 4.71 8.91
CA VAL A 769 -14.27 5.25 7.62
C VAL A 769 -14.43 4.19 6.53
N ASN A 770 -15.35 4.42 5.59
CA ASN A 770 -15.64 3.46 4.52
C ASN A 770 -15.04 3.90 3.17
N GLY A 771 -13.80 4.38 3.18
CA GLY A 771 -13.07 4.85 1.99
C GLY A 771 -12.33 3.73 1.25
N THR A 772 -11.82 4.08 0.06
CA THR A 772 -10.91 3.23 -0.73
C THR A 772 -9.77 4.08 -1.30
N ALA A 773 -8.66 3.47 -1.73
CA ALA A 773 -7.56 4.21 -2.36
C ALA A 773 -7.97 5.04 -3.59
N GLY A 774 -8.99 4.60 -4.34
CA GLY A 774 -9.51 5.33 -5.51
C GLY A 774 -10.61 6.35 -5.18
N ASN A 775 -11.22 6.27 -4.00
CA ASN A 775 -12.28 7.16 -3.55
C ASN A 775 -12.21 7.34 -2.02
N PRO A 776 -11.21 8.10 -1.52
CA PRO A 776 -10.93 8.18 -0.10
C PRO A 776 -11.97 9.04 0.63
N VAL A 777 -12.10 8.82 1.94
CA VAL A 777 -12.69 9.81 2.86
C VAL A 777 -11.61 10.81 3.21
N THR A 778 -11.81 12.09 2.92
CA THR A 778 -10.75 13.09 3.04
C THR A 778 -11.06 14.15 4.09
N PHE A 779 -10.15 14.32 5.06
CA PHE A 779 -10.11 15.47 5.96
C PHE A 779 -8.98 16.39 5.51
N THR A 780 -9.32 17.65 5.20
CA THR A 780 -8.34 18.61 4.67
C THR A 780 -8.69 20.05 5.07
N SER A 781 -7.74 20.96 4.84
CA SER A 781 -7.93 22.40 5.09
C SER A 781 -9.10 22.96 4.30
N LEU A 782 -9.81 23.92 4.90
CA LEU A 782 -10.81 24.75 4.21
C LEU A 782 -10.23 25.43 2.95
N ARG A 783 -8.92 25.70 2.95
CA ARG A 783 -8.17 26.36 1.86
C ARG A 783 -7.65 25.41 0.78
N ASP A 784 -7.91 24.11 0.89
CA ASP A 784 -7.42 23.11 -0.07
C ASP A 784 -8.31 23.02 -1.30
N ASP A 785 -8.06 23.84 -2.31
CA ASP A 785 -8.86 23.86 -3.54
C ASP A 785 -8.70 22.60 -4.39
N THR A 786 -7.63 21.82 -4.16
CA THR A 786 -7.35 20.61 -4.93
C THR A 786 -8.33 19.47 -4.63
N ILE A 787 -8.98 19.51 -3.46
CA ILE A 787 -9.95 18.51 -3.00
C ILE A 787 -11.24 19.20 -2.60
N GLY A 788 -12.36 18.85 -3.24
CA GLY A 788 -13.67 19.47 -2.95
C GLY A 788 -13.86 20.89 -3.51
N GLY A 789 -12.86 21.44 -4.23
CA GLY A 789 -12.90 22.78 -4.82
C GLY A 789 -12.75 23.92 -3.81
N ASP A 790 -12.81 25.16 -4.32
CA ASP A 790 -12.74 26.42 -3.55
C ASP A 790 -13.92 26.55 -2.59
N SER A 791 -13.72 26.03 -1.37
CA SER A 791 -14.77 25.88 -0.36
C SER A 791 -14.99 27.15 0.45
N ASN A 792 -14.01 28.05 0.49
CA ASN A 792 -14.01 29.37 1.12
C ASN A 792 -14.41 30.51 0.16
N SER A 793 -14.60 30.21 -1.13
CA SER A 793 -14.94 31.16 -2.19
C SER A 793 -13.94 32.33 -2.29
N ASP A 794 -12.64 32.06 -2.11
CA ASP A 794 -11.58 33.07 -2.29
C ASP A 794 -10.71 32.87 -3.54
N GLY A 795 -11.01 31.86 -4.36
CA GLY A 795 -10.18 31.44 -5.49
C GLY A 795 -8.79 31.02 -5.02
N ASP A 796 -7.76 31.23 -5.85
CA ASP A 796 -6.39 30.86 -5.50
C ASP A 796 -5.71 31.83 -4.50
N VAL A 797 -6.48 32.65 -3.76
CA VAL A 797 -5.94 33.69 -2.85
C VAL A 797 -5.25 33.07 -1.65
N THR A 798 -5.84 32.00 -1.10
CA THR A 798 -5.23 31.24 -0.01
C THR A 798 -4.78 29.87 -0.49
N THR A 799 -3.74 29.34 0.13
CA THR A 799 -3.26 27.97 -0.14
C THR A 799 -3.25 27.19 1.17
N PRO A 800 -3.48 25.87 1.12
CA PRO A 800 -3.53 25.06 2.34
C PRO A 800 -2.15 25.00 2.97
N GLN A 801 -2.10 25.18 4.29
CA GLN A 801 -0.88 25.13 5.07
C GLN A 801 -0.98 24.04 6.13
N PRO A 802 0.10 23.29 6.40
CA PRO A 802 0.19 22.45 7.58
C PRO A 802 -0.24 23.25 8.83
N GLY A 803 -1.10 22.66 9.66
CA GLY A 803 -1.58 23.30 10.89
C GLY A 803 -2.79 24.21 10.71
N ASP A 804 -3.40 24.25 9.53
CA ASP A 804 -4.66 24.96 9.29
C ASP A 804 -5.80 24.45 10.19
N TRP A 805 -5.74 23.19 10.66
CA TRP A 805 -6.70 22.57 11.58
C TRP A 805 -6.00 21.59 12.52
N TYR A 806 -6.62 21.22 13.64
CA TYR A 806 -5.92 20.55 14.75
C TYR A 806 -5.61 19.07 14.50
N GLY A 807 -6.45 18.36 13.75
CA GLY A 807 -6.33 16.92 13.54
C GLY A 807 -7.48 16.09 14.08
N ILE A 808 -7.26 14.77 14.09
CA ILE A 808 -8.16 13.79 14.71
C ILE A 808 -7.53 13.30 16.01
N THR A 809 -8.25 13.39 17.13
CA THR A 809 -7.80 12.93 18.44
C THR A 809 -8.70 11.83 18.96
N ILE A 810 -8.13 10.69 19.34
CA ILE A 810 -8.83 9.53 19.90
C ILE A 810 -8.48 9.44 21.38
N SER A 811 -9.48 9.45 22.24
CA SER A 811 -9.31 9.50 23.70
C SER A 811 -10.38 8.69 24.43
N ASN A 812 -10.19 8.44 25.73
CA ASN A 812 -11.22 7.88 26.61
C ASN A 812 -11.83 6.54 26.11
N GLY A 813 -11.02 5.68 25.50
CA GLY A 813 -11.48 4.39 24.96
C GLY A 813 -12.09 4.45 23.55
N GLY A 814 -12.00 5.60 22.87
CA GLY A 814 -12.52 5.77 21.52
C GLY A 814 -11.80 4.93 20.47
N SER A 815 -12.44 4.74 19.31
CA SER A 815 -11.89 3.98 18.20
C SER A 815 -12.01 4.69 16.86
N VAL A 816 -10.96 4.64 16.04
CA VAL A 816 -11.01 4.99 14.61
C VAL A 816 -10.69 3.74 13.82
N HIS A 817 -11.59 3.29 12.96
CA HIS A 817 -11.35 2.09 12.15
C HIS A 817 -11.95 2.20 10.74
N GLY A 818 -11.36 1.46 9.80
CA GLY A 818 -11.82 1.38 8.41
C GLY A 818 -10.68 1.42 7.39
N SER A 819 -11.01 1.85 6.17
CA SER A 819 -10.04 1.93 5.07
C SER A 819 -10.16 3.25 4.29
N GLY A 820 -9.08 3.64 3.59
CA GLY A 820 -9.11 4.78 2.67
C GLY A 820 -9.36 6.15 3.31
N LEU A 821 -8.87 6.38 4.53
CA LEU A 821 -8.86 7.70 5.16
C LEU A 821 -7.69 8.53 4.62
N SER A 822 -7.91 9.80 4.25
CA SER A 822 -6.86 10.75 3.88
C SER A 822 -6.91 11.97 4.79
N VAL A 823 -5.86 12.20 5.59
CA VAL A 823 -5.74 13.34 6.51
C VAL A 823 -4.61 14.25 6.02
N ARG A 824 -4.90 15.53 5.76
CA ARG A 824 -3.93 16.47 5.19
C ARG A 824 -3.96 17.82 5.90
N TYR A 825 -2.82 18.49 5.99
CA TYR A 825 -2.69 19.88 6.47
C TYR A 825 -3.07 20.11 7.94
N ALA A 826 -3.08 19.05 8.76
CA ALA A 826 -3.40 19.12 10.18
C ALA A 826 -2.18 19.55 11.02
N SER A 827 -2.39 20.01 12.26
CA SER A 827 -1.31 20.24 13.22
C SER A 827 -0.67 18.92 13.64
N TYR A 828 -1.52 17.99 14.05
CA TYR A 828 -1.24 16.56 14.25
C TYR A 828 -2.19 15.80 13.33
N GLY A 829 -1.73 14.75 12.64
CA GLY A 829 -2.62 14.01 11.74
C GLY A 829 -3.68 13.22 12.53
N ILE A 830 -3.25 12.16 13.20
CA ILE A 830 -4.08 11.36 14.11
C ILE A 830 -3.32 11.16 15.42
N THR A 831 -3.95 11.52 16.53
CA THR A 831 -3.43 11.28 17.88
C THR A 831 -4.27 10.21 18.57
N ALA A 832 -3.67 9.10 18.98
CA ALA A 832 -4.30 8.05 19.76
C ALA A 832 -3.75 8.03 21.20
N GLY A 833 -4.60 8.43 22.16
CA GLY A 833 -4.29 8.42 23.59
C GLY A 833 -4.37 7.02 24.24
N GLN A 834 -4.26 6.99 25.56
CA GLN A 834 -4.36 5.74 26.34
C GLN A 834 -5.72 5.06 26.13
N THR A 835 -5.70 3.73 26.00
CA THR A 835 -6.88 2.86 25.81
C THR A 835 -7.66 3.07 24.50
N SER A 836 -7.14 3.88 23.58
CA SER A 836 -7.76 4.13 22.27
C SER A 836 -7.46 3.02 21.27
N SER A 837 -8.30 2.86 20.24
CA SER A 837 -8.09 1.92 19.14
C SER A 837 -7.93 2.64 17.81
N LEU A 838 -6.87 2.33 17.05
CA LEU A 838 -6.63 2.88 15.72
C LEU A 838 -6.37 1.72 14.74
N GLN A 839 -7.28 1.48 13.80
CA GLN A 839 -7.20 0.34 12.87
C GLN A 839 -7.54 0.79 11.45
N LEU A 840 -6.54 1.29 10.73
CA LEU A 840 -6.72 1.87 9.40
C LEU A 840 -5.88 1.16 8.34
N SER A 841 -6.50 0.80 7.21
CA SER A 841 -5.81 0.31 6.01
C SER A 841 -5.98 1.25 4.81
N ASP A 842 -5.11 1.15 3.81
CA ASP A 842 -5.16 1.96 2.58
C ASP A 842 -5.29 3.47 2.85
N SER A 843 -4.76 3.95 3.97
CA SER A 843 -5.01 5.30 4.49
C SER A 843 -3.77 6.17 4.40
N GLY A 844 -3.94 7.47 4.24
CA GLY A 844 -2.87 8.45 4.08
C GLY A 844 -2.90 9.53 5.15
N VAL A 845 -1.74 9.88 5.70
CA VAL A 845 -1.56 11.11 6.49
C VAL A 845 -0.40 11.91 5.90
N SER A 846 -0.63 13.18 5.60
CA SER A 846 0.42 14.02 5.02
C SER A 846 0.38 15.50 5.43
N SER A 847 1.50 16.17 5.21
CA SER A 847 1.60 17.64 5.25
C SER A 847 1.21 18.22 6.61
N THR A 848 1.72 17.64 7.70
CA THR A 848 1.41 18.08 9.08
C THR A 848 2.52 18.95 9.65
N THR A 849 2.20 19.89 10.56
CA THR A 849 3.27 20.70 11.22
C THR A 849 4.11 19.92 12.21
N SER A 850 3.55 18.85 12.78
CA SER A 850 4.23 18.02 13.79
C SER A 850 4.20 16.55 13.37
N ARG A 851 3.49 15.70 14.10
CA ARG A 851 3.42 14.25 13.88
C ARG A 851 2.27 13.89 12.96
N CYS A 852 2.52 13.05 11.97
CA CYS A 852 1.46 12.41 11.19
C CYS A 852 0.63 11.49 12.10
N LEU A 853 1.28 10.59 12.84
CA LEU A 853 0.65 9.69 13.81
C LEU A 853 1.32 9.84 15.17
N ASP A 854 0.54 10.08 16.22
CA ASP A 854 1.00 10.17 17.62
C ASP A 854 0.24 9.16 18.49
N VAL A 855 0.90 8.08 18.87
CA VAL A 855 0.30 6.88 19.47
C VAL A 855 0.87 6.69 20.87
N THR A 856 0.22 7.25 21.89
CA THR A 856 0.76 7.31 23.28
C THR A 856 0.21 6.24 24.22
N GLY A 857 -0.75 5.42 23.76
CA GLY A 857 -1.25 4.29 24.54
C GLY A 857 -2.39 3.54 23.86
N ALA A 858 -2.31 3.37 22.54
CA ALA A 858 -3.30 2.60 21.80
C ALA A 858 -3.28 1.12 22.21
N ASP A 859 -4.38 0.41 21.98
CA ASP A 859 -4.45 -1.03 22.23
C ASP A 859 -3.44 -1.81 21.36
N SER A 860 -3.12 -3.05 21.78
CA SER A 860 -2.17 -3.91 21.05
C SER A 860 -2.67 -4.42 19.70
N ALA A 861 -3.93 -4.13 19.32
CA ALA A 861 -4.51 -4.50 18.04
C ALA A 861 -4.51 -3.32 17.05
N SER A 862 -3.94 -2.17 17.45
CA SER A 862 -3.92 -0.97 16.65
C SER A 862 -2.83 -1.02 15.57
N TYR A 863 -3.20 -0.62 14.36
CA TYR A 863 -2.35 -0.61 13.18
C TYR A 863 -2.70 0.57 12.26
N PHE A 864 -1.72 0.97 11.45
CA PHE A 864 -1.92 1.88 10.34
C PHE A 864 -1.16 1.39 9.11
N HIS A 865 -1.88 1.13 8.03
CA HIS A 865 -1.34 0.73 6.74
C HIS A 865 -1.74 1.73 5.66
N GLY A 866 -0.82 2.07 4.77
CA GLY A 866 -1.04 3.04 3.69
C GLY A 866 0.14 3.99 3.52
N THR A 867 -0.07 5.32 3.50
CA THR A 867 0.98 6.31 3.20
C THR A 867 1.19 7.30 4.34
N VAL A 868 2.45 7.60 4.64
CA VAL A 868 2.82 8.65 5.61
C VAL A 868 3.91 9.50 4.97
N ARG A 869 3.64 10.79 4.74
CA ARG A 869 4.49 11.69 3.94
C ARG A 869 4.51 13.12 4.48
N ASP A 870 5.52 13.91 4.11
CA ASP A 870 5.58 15.36 4.36
C ASP A 870 5.33 15.77 5.83
N CYS A 871 5.93 15.03 6.76
CA CYS A 871 5.88 15.30 8.20
C CYS A 871 7.22 14.96 8.86
N GLU A 872 7.56 15.69 9.92
CA GLU A 872 8.84 15.50 10.64
C GLU A 872 8.90 14.11 11.30
N PHE A 873 7.81 13.73 11.95
CA PHE A 873 7.61 12.41 12.54
C PHE A 873 6.41 11.76 11.86
N GLY A 874 6.64 10.64 11.18
CA GLY A 874 5.58 9.85 10.57
C GLY A 874 4.77 9.11 11.60
N VAL A 875 5.44 8.33 12.45
CA VAL A 875 4.83 7.67 13.62
C VAL A 875 5.67 7.97 14.86
N PHE A 876 5.03 8.48 15.90
CA PHE A 876 5.64 8.68 17.20
C PHE A 876 4.86 7.90 18.26
N SER A 877 5.57 7.19 19.14
CA SER A 877 5.02 6.53 20.32
C SER A 877 5.78 6.94 21.58
N SER A 878 5.08 7.20 22.67
CA SER A 878 5.68 7.38 24.00
C SER A 878 5.25 6.33 25.02
N GLY A 879 4.43 5.35 24.61
CA GLY A 879 3.92 4.27 25.46
C GLY A 879 4.55 2.91 25.12
N LEU A 880 4.47 1.94 26.04
CA LEU A 880 5.03 0.57 25.86
C LEU A 880 4.13 -0.37 25.03
N THR A 881 3.10 0.16 24.36
CA THR A 881 2.11 -0.62 23.60
C THR A 881 2.56 -0.85 22.16
N TYR A 882 2.31 -2.06 21.64
CA TYR A 882 2.57 -2.45 20.24
C TYR A 882 1.67 -1.66 19.27
N PHE A 883 2.25 -1.13 18.20
CA PHE A 883 1.55 -0.46 17.11
C PHE A 883 2.13 -0.93 15.77
N ASP A 884 1.30 -1.59 14.96
CA ASP A 884 1.71 -2.10 13.65
C ASP A 884 1.66 -0.99 12.58
N ALA A 885 2.83 -0.53 12.17
CA ALA A 885 3.07 0.37 11.06
C ALA A 885 3.88 -0.33 9.95
N SER A 886 3.79 -1.67 9.86
CA SER A 886 4.56 -2.45 8.90
C SER A 886 4.13 -2.06 7.49
N ALA A 887 2.87 -2.13 7.10
CA ALA A 887 2.48 -1.81 5.72
C ALA A 887 2.32 -0.29 5.42
N VAL A 888 3.27 0.54 5.88
CA VAL A 888 3.36 1.97 5.55
C VAL A 888 4.36 2.23 4.43
N ASP A 889 3.97 3.07 3.47
CA ASP A 889 4.83 3.70 2.46
C ASP A 889 5.30 5.07 2.96
N TRP A 890 6.60 5.13 3.26
CA TRP A 890 7.27 6.25 3.91
C TRP A 890 7.89 7.27 2.96
N GLY A 891 8.03 6.96 1.68
CA GLY A 891 9.02 7.72 0.91
C GLY A 891 9.41 7.14 -0.42
N GLY A 892 9.61 5.82 -0.42
CA GLY A 892 10.33 5.06 -1.44
C GLY A 892 10.82 3.74 -0.84
N ASP A 893 11.82 3.11 -1.47
CA ASP A 893 12.27 1.74 -1.16
C ASP A 893 13.16 1.64 0.11
N GLU A 894 13.32 2.73 0.86
CA GLU A 894 14.18 2.83 2.04
C GLU A 894 13.32 2.92 3.32
N PRO A 895 13.85 2.47 4.48
CA PRO A 895 13.11 2.49 5.75
C PRO A 895 12.71 3.92 6.18
N PRO A 896 11.88 4.07 7.24
CA PRO A 896 11.56 5.38 7.82
C PRO A 896 12.82 6.24 7.97
N GLY A 897 12.70 7.53 7.62
CA GLY A 897 13.84 8.42 7.52
C GLY A 897 14.59 8.61 8.84
N ASN A 898 15.90 8.83 8.77
CA ASN A 898 16.68 9.34 9.90
C ASN A 898 16.60 10.88 10.03
N GLY A 899 15.78 11.49 9.17
CA GLY A 899 15.43 12.90 9.03
C GLY A 899 16.53 13.81 8.49
N ALA A 900 17.51 13.26 7.78
CA ALA A 900 18.38 14.01 6.85
C ALA A 900 17.95 13.88 5.38
N ASP A 901 16.96 13.03 5.09
CA ASP A 901 16.54 12.55 3.77
C ASP A 901 15.09 12.96 3.41
N GLU A 902 14.53 13.95 4.13
CA GLU A 902 13.15 14.47 3.99
C GLU A 902 12.03 13.43 4.20
N ARG A 903 12.36 12.17 4.57
CA ARG A 903 11.36 11.12 4.87
C ARG A 903 10.88 11.20 6.32
N PRO A 904 9.62 10.83 6.61
CA PRO A 904 9.11 10.84 7.97
C PRO A 904 9.80 9.81 8.85
N ARG A 905 10.08 10.19 10.11
CA ARG A 905 10.71 9.33 11.12
C ARG A 905 9.68 8.40 11.77
N ALA A 906 10.11 7.21 12.17
CA ALA A 906 9.41 6.39 13.16
C ALA A 906 10.17 6.49 14.50
N SER A 907 9.49 6.77 15.61
CA SER A 907 10.14 7.02 16.90
C SER A 907 9.31 6.46 18.06
N GLY A 908 9.98 5.89 19.06
CA GLY A 908 9.35 5.39 20.28
C GLY A 908 9.28 3.86 20.41
N PRO A 909 9.14 3.34 21.65
CA PRO A 909 8.99 1.91 21.87
C PRO A 909 7.67 1.39 21.30
N GLY A 910 7.68 0.14 20.81
CA GLY A 910 6.46 -0.59 20.40
C GLY A 910 5.97 -0.31 18.98
N VAL A 911 6.60 0.59 18.21
CA VAL A 911 6.25 0.82 16.80
C VAL A 911 6.93 -0.24 15.92
N ASP A 912 6.14 -1.11 15.29
CA ASP A 912 6.62 -2.10 14.34
C ASP A 912 6.53 -1.55 12.93
N VAL A 913 7.68 -1.29 12.30
CA VAL A 913 7.74 -0.70 10.94
C VAL A 913 8.14 -1.72 9.88
N PHE A 914 8.24 -3.01 10.25
CA PHE A 914 8.82 -4.02 9.38
C PHE A 914 7.89 -5.21 9.16
N PRO A 915 7.70 -5.67 7.90
CA PRO A 915 8.26 -5.11 6.66
C PRO A 915 7.49 -3.86 6.20
N TRP A 916 8.20 -2.84 5.69
CA TRP A 916 7.58 -1.63 5.10
C TRP A 916 7.23 -1.75 3.62
N VAL A 917 6.36 -0.86 3.12
CA VAL A 917 6.04 -0.81 1.69
C VAL A 917 7.26 -0.31 0.92
N GLY A 918 7.81 -1.14 0.04
CA GLY A 918 9.09 -0.87 -0.63
C GLY A 918 10.27 -1.61 0.01
N TRP A 919 10.06 -2.25 1.16
CA TRP A 919 10.99 -3.27 1.64
C TRP A 919 11.11 -4.38 0.60
N VAL A 920 12.32 -4.54 0.11
CA VAL A 920 12.72 -5.72 -0.65
C VAL A 920 13.30 -6.67 0.38
N ASP A 921 12.82 -7.92 0.39
CA ASP A 921 13.49 -9.02 1.10
C ASP A 921 15.00 -8.82 0.93
N PRO A 922 15.79 -8.67 2.01
CA PRO A 922 17.23 -8.75 1.88
C PRO A 922 17.49 -10.03 1.07
N PRO A 923 18.34 -9.96 0.04
CA PRO A 923 18.47 -11.03 -0.95
C PRO A 923 18.44 -12.33 -0.19
N PRO A 924 17.47 -13.23 -0.46
CA PRO A 924 17.21 -14.34 0.42
C PRO A 924 18.55 -14.95 0.78
N ALA A 925 18.81 -15.18 2.07
CA ALA A 925 19.61 -16.35 2.37
C ALA A 925 19.00 -17.46 1.51
N SER A 926 19.86 -18.04 0.68
CA SER A 926 19.67 -18.69 -0.61
C SER A 926 18.33 -19.42 -0.87
N LYS A 927 17.16 -18.77 -0.90
CA LYS A 927 15.86 -19.43 -0.60
C LYS A 927 15.89 -20.00 0.84
N PRO A 928 14.75 -20.16 1.53
CA PRO A 928 14.73 -21.04 2.70
C PRO A 928 15.37 -22.36 2.27
N LYS A 929 16.49 -22.71 2.89
CA LYS A 929 17.17 -23.95 2.56
C LYS A 929 16.16 -25.03 2.90
N VAL A 930 15.63 -25.70 1.89
CA VAL A 930 14.84 -26.91 2.11
C VAL A 930 15.83 -27.91 2.69
N TYR A 931 15.90 -27.96 4.03
CA TYR A 931 16.70 -28.95 4.72
C TYR A 931 16.23 -30.30 4.21
N ALA A 932 17.17 -31.09 3.68
CA ALA A 932 16.83 -32.41 3.15
C ALA A 932 16.06 -33.18 4.23
N ALA A 933 14.86 -33.66 3.89
CA ALA A 933 13.99 -34.33 4.83
C ALA A 933 14.76 -35.50 5.47
N SER A 934 15.06 -35.38 6.75
CA SER A 934 15.63 -36.45 7.57
C SER A 934 14.50 -37.04 8.42
N PRO A 935 14.53 -38.34 8.71
CA PRO A 935 13.56 -38.96 9.61
C PRO A 935 13.52 -38.22 10.95
N CYS A 936 12.33 -37.97 11.48
CA CYS A 936 12.16 -37.39 12.82
C CYS A 936 12.87 -38.27 13.86
N LYS A 937 13.52 -37.62 14.82
CA LYS A 937 14.30 -38.20 15.92
C LYS A 937 13.70 -37.76 17.26
N ASP A 938 14.37 -38.07 18.35
CA ASP A 938 13.93 -37.61 19.67
C ASP A 938 14.24 -36.10 19.83
N LEU A 939 15.40 -35.66 19.32
CA LEU A 939 15.81 -34.26 19.32
C LEU A 939 16.25 -33.75 17.93
N LEU A 940 15.72 -32.59 17.56
CA LEU A 940 16.28 -31.71 16.53
C LEU A 940 17.15 -30.64 17.20
N VAL A 941 18.44 -30.62 16.91
CA VAL A 941 19.36 -29.56 17.35
C VAL A 941 19.55 -28.53 16.23
N ILE A 942 19.11 -27.30 16.45
CA ILE A 942 19.30 -26.17 15.53
C ILE A 942 20.46 -25.32 16.04
N GLY A 943 21.53 -25.26 15.27
CA GLY A 943 22.71 -24.43 15.55
C GLY A 943 22.69 -23.11 14.78
N VAL A 944 22.86 -22.00 15.48
CA VAL A 944 22.82 -20.64 14.95
C VAL A 944 24.17 -19.97 15.19
N ARG A 945 24.96 -19.83 14.12
CA ARG A 945 26.36 -19.38 14.16
C ARG A 945 26.53 -17.92 14.58
N GLY A 946 27.73 -17.51 14.98
CA GLY A 946 28.06 -16.13 15.32
C GLY A 946 28.47 -15.27 14.11
N SER A 947 28.60 -13.96 14.35
CA SER A 947 28.98 -12.98 13.33
C SER A 947 30.35 -13.29 12.71
N GLY A 948 30.43 -13.30 11.37
CA GLY A 948 31.65 -13.59 10.62
C GLY A 948 31.97 -15.08 10.49
N GLU A 949 31.22 -15.99 11.14
CA GLU A 949 31.42 -17.43 10.96
C GLU A 949 30.87 -17.91 9.61
N GLU A 950 31.69 -18.66 8.86
CA GLU A 950 31.26 -19.29 7.61
C GLU A 950 30.47 -20.59 7.86
N ALA A 951 29.39 -20.80 7.10
CA ALA A 951 28.66 -22.06 7.07
C ALA A 951 29.38 -23.06 6.14
N THR A 952 29.85 -24.18 6.69
CA THR A 952 30.52 -25.22 5.90
C THR A 952 30.09 -26.62 6.33
N SER A 953 30.14 -27.58 5.41
CA SER A 953 29.89 -28.99 5.75
C SER A 953 30.79 -29.54 6.87
N ALA A 954 31.99 -28.99 7.06
CA ALA A 954 32.92 -29.39 8.11
C ALA A 954 32.46 -28.94 9.52
N ASN A 955 31.71 -27.85 9.60
CA ASN A 955 31.13 -27.34 10.84
C ASN A 955 29.61 -27.55 10.92
N ARG A 956 29.06 -28.50 10.14
CA ARG A 956 27.62 -28.80 10.10
C ARG A 956 26.74 -27.56 9.81
N ASP A 957 27.27 -26.60 9.08
CA ASP A 957 26.65 -25.29 8.76
C ASP A 957 26.30 -24.41 9.98
N MET A 958 26.68 -24.80 11.21
CA MET A 958 26.32 -24.10 12.46
C MET A 958 27.43 -23.19 13.02
N GLY A 959 28.58 -23.08 12.35
CA GLY A 959 29.74 -22.34 12.87
C GLY A 959 30.64 -23.20 13.77
N ASN A 960 31.88 -22.78 14.00
CA ASN A 960 32.87 -23.58 14.71
C ASN A 960 32.57 -23.65 16.22
N MET A 961 32.14 -22.54 16.81
CA MET A 961 31.81 -22.48 18.23
C MET A 961 30.60 -23.36 18.56
N VAL A 962 29.50 -23.17 17.83
CA VAL A 962 28.27 -23.94 18.04
C VAL A 962 28.45 -25.42 17.72
N LYS A 963 29.28 -25.77 16.72
CA LYS A 963 29.65 -27.16 16.43
C LYS A 963 30.44 -27.80 17.58
N THR A 964 31.39 -27.06 18.16
CA THR A 964 32.18 -27.56 19.31
C THR A 964 31.28 -27.82 20.51
N PHE A 965 30.34 -26.90 20.79
CA PHE A 965 29.31 -27.13 21.79
C PHE A 965 28.41 -28.33 21.45
N HIS A 966 27.93 -28.41 20.21
CA HIS A 966 27.05 -29.47 19.75
C HIS A 966 27.66 -30.86 19.94
N ASP A 967 28.93 -31.06 19.58
CA ASP A 967 29.57 -32.38 19.73
C ASP A 967 29.71 -32.76 21.22
N ALA A 968 30.12 -31.82 22.08
CA ALA A 968 30.20 -32.05 23.53
C ALA A 968 28.83 -32.31 24.15
N PHE A 969 27.79 -31.57 23.72
CA PHE A 969 26.41 -31.74 24.15
C PHE A 969 25.84 -33.11 23.78
N VAL A 970 26.13 -33.61 22.57
CA VAL A 970 25.66 -34.94 22.13
C VAL A 970 26.40 -36.07 22.86
N GLU A 971 27.69 -35.89 23.14
CA GLU A 971 28.47 -36.84 23.94
C GLU A 971 27.91 -36.92 25.37
N GLU A 972 27.69 -35.77 26.02
CA GLU A 972 27.10 -35.68 27.36
C GLU A 972 25.68 -36.27 27.42
N LEU A 973 24.83 -35.99 26.43
CA LEU A 973 23.49 -36.61 26.31
C LEU A 973 23.55 -38.14 26.26
N ALA A 974 24.58 -38.70 25.63
CA ALA A 974 24.77 -40.15 25.54
C ALA A 974 25.27 -40.74 26.87
N GLU A 975 26.06 -40.00 27.64
CA GLU A 975 26.53 -40.41 28.97
C GLU A 975 25.42 -40.36 30.02
N GLN A 976 24.52 -39.38 29.94
CA GLN A 976 23.43 -39.18 30.89
C GLN A 976 22.24 -40.15 30.72
N SER A 977 22.19 -40.96 29.65
CA SER A 977 21.03 -41.81 29.34
C SER A 977 21.38 -43.30 29.16
N ALA A 978 20.61 -44.17 29.82
CA ALA A 978 20.69 -45.62 29.62
C ALA A 978 20.04 -46.10 28.30
N SER A 979 19.23 -45.25 27.65
CA SER A 979 18.62 -45.48 26.34
C SER A 979 19.09 -44.39 25.35
N PRO A 980 19.65 -44.73 24.18
CA PRO A 980 20.25 -43.74 23.31
C PRO A 980 19.20 -42.75 22.75
N ILE A 981 19.28 -41.49 23.15
CA ILE A 981 18.50 -40.37 22.58
C ILE A 981 19.04 -40.12 21.18
N SER A 982 18.19 -40.30 20.18
CA SER A 982 18.55 -40.08 18.79
C SER A 982 18.43 -38.60 18.44
N THR A 983 19.44 -38.06 17.73
CA THR A 983 19.48 -36.63 17.36
C THR A 983 19.60 -36.44 15.85
N ARG A 984 19.06 -35.32 15.36
CA ARG A 984 19.35 -34.76 14.04
C ARG A 984 19.66 -33.28 14.16
N THR A 985 20.34 -32.72 13.16
CA THR A 985 20.88 -31.35 13.25
C THR A 985 20.51 -30.49 12.06
N ILE A 986 20.26 -29.21 12.32
CA ILE A 986 20.15 -28.15 11.33
C ILE A 986 21.15 -27.04 11.69
N GLY A 987 22.02 -26.66 10.75
CA GLY A 987 22.75 -25.40 10.84
C GLY A 987 21.94 -24.31 10.14
N LEU A 988 21.54 -23.27 10.89
CA LEU A 988 20.67 -22.22 10.37
C LEU A 988 21.40 -21.39 9.29
N GLU A 989 20.83 -21.38 8.09
CA GLU A 989 21.38 -20.63 6.97
C GLU A 989 20.86 -19.18 6.96
N TYR A 990 21.59 -18.30 7.61
CA TYR A 990 21.30 -16.85 7.60
C TYR A 990 22.57 -16.03 7.30
N PRO A 991 22.51 -14.74 6.95
CA PRO A 991 23.71 -13.95 6.70
C PRO A 991 24.33 -13.45 8.00
N ALA A 992 25.23 -14.26 8.58
CA ALA A 992 25.97 -13.95 9.80
C ALA A 992 27.10 -12.93 9.53
N TYR A 993 26.75 -11.69 9.15
CA TYR A 993 27.72 -10.67 8.77
C TYR A 993 28.69 -10.35 9.92
N ALA A 994 29.97 -10.17 9.58
CA ALA A 994 30.99 -9.76 10.53
C ALA A 994 30.71 -8.35 11.07
N VAL A 995 31.08 -8.11 12.33
CA VAL A 995 31.06 -6.76 12.90
C VAL A 995 32.10 -5.89 12.16
N PRO A 996 31.75 -4.69 11.67
CA PRO A 996 32.66 -3.82 10.90
C PRO A 996 33.69 -3.12 11.80
N LEU A 997 34.65 -3.88 12.34
CA LEU A 997 35.62 -3.40 13.35
C LEU A 997 36.67 -2.41 12.80
N SER A 998 36.93 -2.40 11.49
CA SER A 998 38.00 -1.61 10.87
C SER A 998 37.56 -0.23 10.33
N SER A 999 36.26 0.04 10.23
CA SER A 999 35.68 1.34 9.81
C SER A 999 34.17 1.32 10.08
N PRO A 1000 33.72 1.54 11.33
CA PRO A 1000 32.30 1.50 11.67
C PRO A 1000 31.58 2.73 11.10
N ASP A 1001 31.05 2.60 9.88
CA ASP A 1001 30.11 3.53 9.30
C ASP A 1001 28.66 3.03 9.52
N ALA A 1002 27.68 3.94 9.45
CA ALA A 1002 26.27 3.57 9.60
C ALA A 1002 25.84 2.43 8.63
N PRO A 1003 26.28 2.40 7.36
CA PRO A 1003 26.01 1.29 6.44
C PRO A 1003 26.56 -0.08 6.91
N GLY A 1004 27.79 -0.14 7.45
CA GLY A 1004 28.38 -1.37 7.95
C GLY A 1004 27.64 -1.91 9.18
N LEU A 1005 27.24 -1.02 10.10
CA LEU A 1005 26.43 -1.36 11.27
C LEU A 1005 25.01 -1.82 10.89
N LEU A 1006 24.39 -1.18 9.90
CA LEU A 1006 23.12 -1.63 9.30
C LEU A 1006 23.25 -3.00 8.66
N THR A 1007 24.39 -3.30 8.03
CA THR A 1007 24.67 -4.62 7.45
C THR A 1007 24.77 -5.69 8.55
N TYR A 1008 25.51 -5.44 9.63
CA TYR A 1008 25.59 -6.35 10.77
C TYR A 1008 24.22 -6.63 11.42
N THR A 1009 23.42 -5.59 11.68
CA THR A 1009 22.12 -5.71 12.34
C THR A 1009 21.05 -6.35 11.45
N SER A 1010 21.01 -6.02 10.14
CA SER A 1010 20.15 -6.70 9.17
C SER A 1010 20.47 -8.20 9.04
N GLY A 1011 21.72 -8.60 9.27
CA GLY A 1011 22.12 -10.00 9.35
C GLY A 1011 21.41 -10.76 10.47
N ALA A 1012 21.41 -10.21 11.68
CA ALA A 1012 20.71 -10.80 12.82
C ALA A 1012 19.19 -10.89 12.59
N TRP A 1013 18.56 -9.82 12.09
CA TRP A 1013 17.12 -9.85 11.80
C TRP A 1013 16.74 -10.84 10.70
N SER A 1014 17.55 -10.95 9.65
CA SER A 1014 17.36 -11.99 8.62
C SER A 1014 17.45 -13.40 9.21
N GLY A 1015 18.36 -13.60 10.19
CA GLY A 1015 18.44 -14.84 10.94
C GLY A 1015 17.21 -15.13 11.80
N ALA A 1016 16.61 -14.12 12.42
CA ALA A 1016 15.43 -14.30 13.26
C ALA A 1016 14.21 -14.74 12.45
N VAL A 1017 14.01 -14.16 11.27
CA VAL A 1017 12.96 -14.57 10.33
C VAL A 1017 13.17 -16.01 9.84
N GLU A 1018 14.41 -16.36 9.47
CA GLU A 1018 14.71 -17.72 9.01
C GLU A 1018 14.53 -18.76 10.13
N LEU A 1019 14.91 -18.41 11.37
CA LEU A 1019 14.72 -19.29 12.51
C LEU A 1019 13.25 -19.50 12.83
N MET A 1020 12.44 -18.44 12.83
CA MET A 1020 10.99 -18.53 13.03
C MET A 1020 10.34 -19.47 11.98
N SER A 1021 10.66 -19.26 10.70
CA SER A 1021 10.20 -20.13 9.60
C SER A 1021 10.67 -21.57 9.78
N THR A 1022 11.94 -21.78 10.16
CA THR A 1022 12.48 -23.13 10.38
C THR A 1022 11.77 -23.84 11.53
N LEU A 1023 11.50 -23.14 12.63
CA LEU A 1023 10.77 -23.68 13.78
C LEU A 1023 9.37 -24.13 13.37
N GLU A 1024 8.61 -23.26 12.70
CA GLU A 1024 7.24 -23.56 12.28
C GLU A 1024 7.17 -24.76 11.34
N ASN A 1025 8.06 -24.81 10.33
CA ASN A 1025 8.12 -25.91 9.37
C ASN A 1025 8.50 -27.25 10.04
N GLU A 1026 9.47 -27.25 10.95
CA GLU A 1026 9.94 -28.49 11.59
C GLU A 1026 8.96 -28.98 12.66
N ILE A 1027 8.25 -28.08 13.34
CA ILE A 1027 7.15 -28.43 14.26
C ILE A 1027 5.97 -29.02 13.48
N GLU A 1028 5.60 -28.44 12.34
CA GLU A 1028 4.56 -29.02 11.48
C GLU A 1028 4.96 -30.42 11.00
N ARG A 1029 6.23 -30.61 10.62
CA ARG A 1029 6.71 -31.88 10.08
C ARG A 1029 6.85 -32.98 11.13
N CYS A 1030 7.41 -32.68 12.30
CA CYS A 1030 7.84 -33.69 13.27
C CYS A 1030 7.31 -33.46 14.69
N GLY A 1031 6.68 -32.31 15.00
CA GLY A 1031 6.20 -32.02 16.35
C GLY A 1031 5.14 -33.01 16.87
N SER A 1032 4.33 -33.58 15.97
CA SER A 1032 3.36 -34.64 16.31
C SER A 1032 4.00 -36.01 16.55
N SER A 1033 5.25 -36.21 16.12
CA SER A 1033 5.99 -37.47 16.34
C SER A 1033 6.66 -37.56 17.72
N GLY A 1034 6.60 -36.48 18.51
CA GLY A 1034 7.25 -36.37 19.82
C GLY A 1034 8.63 -35.69 19.80
N GLU A 1035 9.20 -35.44 18.61
CA GLU A 1035 10.48 -34.76 18.47
C GLU A 1035 10.47 -33.36 19.11
N LYS A 1036 11.48 -33.08 19.95
CA LYS A 1036 11.69 -31.76 20.57
C LYS A 1036 12.86 -31.03 19.93
N ILE A 1037 12.91 -29.72 20.11
CA ILE A 1037 13.88 -28.83 19.48
C ILE A 1037 14.84 -28.26 20.52
N VAL A 1038 16.14 -28.34 20.25
CA VAL A 1038 17.20 -27.69 21.02
C VAL A 1038 17.78 -26.57 20.18
N LEU A 1039 17.85 -25.35 20.73
CA LEU A 1039 18.41 -24.18 20.05
C LEU A 1039 19.77 -23.84 20.62
N ASN A 1040 20.81 -23.78 19.78
CA ASN A 1040 22.17 -23.46 20.20
C ASN A 1040 22.66 -22.21 19.45
N GLY A 1041 22.91 -21.11 20.17
CA GLY A 1041 23.35 -19.85 19.57
C GLY A 1041 24.63 -19.32 20.16
N TYR A 1042 25.44 -18.69 19.34
CA TYR A 1042 26.68 -18.01 19.76
C TYR A 1042 26.72 -16.56 19.27
N SER A 1043 27.00 -15.60 20.15
CA SER A 1043 27.21 -14.18 19.80
C SER A 1043 26.01 -13.61 19.01
N GLN A 1044 26.18 -13.16 17.76
CA GLN A 1044 25.05 -12.76 16.90
C GLN A 1044 23.98 -13.86 16.74
N GLY A 1045 24.35 -15.14 16.73
CA GLY A 1045 23.41 -16.24 16.67
C GLY A 1045 22.62 -16.45 17.97
N ALA A 1046 23.20 -16.09 19.12
CA ALA A 1046 22.45 -16.02 20.38
C ALA A 1046 21.42 -14.88 20.33
N TRP A 1047 21.78 -13.73 19.76
CA TRP A 1047 20.83 -12.64 19.48
C TRP A 1047 19.68 -13.08 18.58
N VAL A 1048 19.97 -13.78 17.48
CA VAL A 1048 18.95 -14.34 16.57
C VAL A 1048 17.93 -15.17 17.33
N ILE A 1049 18.39 -16.12 18.17
CA ILE A 1049 17.51 -16.99 18.95
C ILE A 1049 16.70 -16.16 19.95
N HIS A 1050 17.37 -15.29 20.71
CA HIS A 1050 16.73 -14.46 21.72
C HIS A 1050 15.59 -13.62 21.13
N SER A 1051 15.88 -12.86 20.07
CA SER A 1051 14.90 -12.00 19.40
C SER A 1051 13.77 -12.79 18.75
N THR A 1052 14.06 -13.97 18.18
CA THR A 1052 13.02 -14.87 17.61
C THR A 1052 12.04 -15.33 18.68
N LEU A 1053 12.54 -15.87 19.80
CA LEU A 1053 11.68 -16.40 20.87
C LEU A 1053 10.85 -15.28 21.51
N ALA A 1054 11.45 -14.12 21.75
CA ALA A 1054 10.72 -12.99 22.30
C ALA A 1054 9.64 -12.45 21.33
N TYR A 1055 9.91 -12.46 20.02
CA TYR A 1055 8.91 -12.10 19.01
C TYR A 1055 7.78 -13.14 18.91
N MET A 1056 8.12 -14.44 18.93
CA MET A 1056 7.12 -15.52 18.90
C MET A 1056 6.24 -15.52 20.17
N GLU A 1057 6.77 -15.17 21.35
CA GLU A 1057 5.97 -15.02 22.58
C GLU A 1057 4.99 -13.85 22.44
N LYS A 1058 5.48 -12.68 22.02
CA LYS A 1058 4.65 -11.48 21.81
C LYS A 1058 3.54 -11.72 20.79
N SER A 1059 3.82 -12.48 19.74
CA SER A 1059 2.84 -12.86 18.71
C SER A 1059 1.99 -14.09 19.08
N LYS A 1060 2.13 -14.64 20.30
CA LYS A 1060 1.42 -15.84 20.78
C LYS A 1060 1.64 -17.08 19.90
N ARG A 1061 2.77 -17.15 19.23
CA ARG A 1061 3.22 -18.25 18.35
C ARG A 1061 4.31 -19.11 18.99
N LEU A 1062 4.77 -18.76 20.20
CA LEU A 1062 5.90 -19.46 20.83
C LEU A 1062 5.58 -20.93 21.12
N PRO A 1063 6.34 -21.89 20.55
CA PRO A 1063 6.05 -23.30 20.70
C PRO A 1063 6.73 -23.88 21.95
N VAL A 1064 6.37 -23.36 23.13
CA VAL A 1064 6.99 -23.74 24.42
C VAL A 1064 7.02 -25.27 24.59
N SER A 1065 5.94 -25.98 24.27
CA SER A 1065 5.85 -27.44 24.40
C SER A 1065 6.84 -28.22 23.53
N ASN A 1066 7.38 -27.61 22.49
CA ASN A 1066 8.25 -28.26 21.50
C ASN A 1066 9.73 -27.95 21.71
N LEU A 1067 10.10 -27.01 22.60
CA LEU A 1067 11.49 -26.64 22.87
C LEU A 1067 12.06 -27.44 24.04
N ALA A 1068 13.05 -28.29 23.84
CA ALA A 1068 13.71 -29.04 24.92
C ALA A 1068 14.73 -28.19 25.68
N ALA A 1069 15.52 -27.36 24.99
CA ALA A 1069 16.50 -26.47 25.61
C ALA A 1069 16.86 -25.29 24.69
N VAL A 1070 17.28 -24.17 25.28
CA VAL A 1070 17.78 -22.96 24.61
C VAL A 1070 19.12 -22.59 25.21
N ASN A 1071 20.19 -22.79 24.44
CA ASN A 1071 21.57 -22.67 24.89
C ASN A 1071 22.21 -21.43 24.24
N LEU A 1072 22.54 -20.42 25.04
CA LEU A 1072 23.05 -19.14 24.56
C LEU A 1072 24.49 -18.90 25.05
N ILE A 1073 25.42 -18.83 24.10
CA ILE A 1073 26.84 -18.55 24.34
C ILE A 1073 27.10 -17.10 23.95
N ALA A 1074 27.65 -16.30 24.86
CA ALA A 1074 27.98 -14.89 24.62
C ALA A 1074 26.79 -14.04 24.12
N ASP A 1075 25.62 -14.16 24.74
CA ASP A 1075 24.41 -13.43 24.32
C ASP A 1075 24.56 -11.90 24.52
N PRO A 1076 24.54 -11.10 23.44
CA PRO A 1076 24.60 -9.64 23.56
C PRO A 1076 23.36 -9.04 24.21
N GLN A 1077 22.22 -9.76 24.24
CA GLN A 1077 20.99 -9.31 24.89
C GLN A 1077 20.86 -9.82 26.34
N ARG A 1078 21.89 -10.46 26.90
CA ARG A 1078 21.86 -11.03 28.25
C ARG A 1078 21.35 -10.02 29.30
N ALA A 1079 20.23 -10.37 29.94
CA ALA A 1079 19.63 -9.61 31.04
C ALA A 1079 20.29 -9.93 32.39
N GLN A 1080 19.93 -9.17 33.42
CA GLN A 1080 20.37 -9.40 34.80
C GLN A 1080 19.67 -10.63 35.38
N LEU A 1081 20.11 -11.82 34.97
CA LEU A 1081 19.66 -13.07 35.57
C LEU A 1081 20.59 -13.43 36.75
N GLY A 1082 20.03 -14.05 37.79
CA GLY A 1082 20.83 -14.55 38.92
C GLY A 1082 21.97 -15.46 38.45
N ALA A 1083 23.06 -15.53 39.23
CA ALA A 1083 24.22 -16.39 38.92
C ALA A 1083 23.88 -17.89 38.75
N GLU A 1084 22.65 -18.28 39.11
CA GLU A 1084 22.08 -19.61 38.93
C GLU A 1084 21.74 -19.97 37.46
N TYR A 1085 21.53 -18.99 36.56
CA TYR A 1085 21.18 -19.22 35.14
C TYR A 1085 22.34 -18.96 34.14
N ASN A 1086 23.54 -18.67 34.66
CA ASN A 1086 24.75 -18.50 33.87
C ASN A 1086 25.81 -19.50 34.34
N ALA A 1087 26.24 -20.40 33.46
CA ALA A 1087 27.29 -21.38 33.75
C ALA A 1087 28.70 -20.76 33.74
N GLY A 1088 28.85 -19.53 33.22
CA GLY A 1088 30.13 -18.82 33.14
C GLY A 1088 30.49 -17.99 34.39
N SER A 1089 31.60 -17.26 34.32
CA SER A 1089 32.11 -16.41 35.41
C SER A 1089 31.40 -15.05 35.52
N ALA A 1090 30.58 -14.65 34.54
CA ALA A 1090 29.86 -13.38 34.58
C ALA A 1090 28.85 -13.36 35.73
N THR A 1091 28.99 -12.36 36.59
CA THR A 1091 28.15 -12.15 37.77
C THR A 1091 26.78 -11.57 37.36
N GLY A 1092 25.81 -11.69 38.26
CA GLY A 1092 24.44 -11.19 38.08
C GLY A 1092 24.31 -9.67 38.18
N ASP A 1093 25.40 -8.90 38.06
CA ASP A 1093 25.46 -7.44 38.03
C ASP A 1093 26.07 -6.90 36.72
N THR A 1094 26.24 -7.77 35.72
CA THR A 1094 26.70 -7.43 34.36
C THR A 1094 25.61 -7.69 33.32
N TRP A 1095 25.61 -6.92 32.23
CA TRP A 1095 24.63 -7.01 31.14
C TRP A 1095 25.29 -7.32 29.81
N GLY A 1096 24.54 -7.90 28.87
CA GLY A 1096 24.94 -7.92 27.48
C GLY A 1096 24.98 -6.51 26.88
N VAL A 1097 25.84 -6.31 25.90
CA VAL A 1097 26.09 -4.99 25.28
C VAL A 1097 24.86 -4.39 24.60
N ALA A 1098 23.92 -5.22 24.17
CA ALA A 1098 22.62 -4.80 23.61
C ALA A 1098 21.54 -4.57 24.69
N ASN A 1099 21.81 -4.84 25.97
CA ASN A 1099 20.88 -4.68 27.09
C ASN A 1099 21.32 -3.61 28.12
N ALA A 1100 22.48 -2.97 27.93
CA ALA A 1100 23.07 -2.02 28.88
C ALA A 1100 22.33 -0.66 29.05
N GLN A 1101 21.11 -0.51 28.53
CA GLN A 1101 20.29 0.70 28.71
C GLN A 1101 19.63 0.82 30.09
N VAL A 1102 19.59 -0.24 30.90
CA VAL A 1102 18.63 -0.31 32.03
C VAL A 1102 19.13 0.29 33.35
N VAL A 1103 20.43 0.53 33.60
CA VAL A 1103 20.86 1.01 34.95
C VAL A 1103 22.05 1.96 34.92
N GLY A 1104 21.81 3.27 35.15
CA GLY A 1104 22.65 4.20 35.92
C GLY A 1104 24.15 4.41 35.62
N VAL A 1105 24.76 3.69 34.67
CA VAL A 1105 26.15 3.86 34.25
C VAL A 1105 26.18 4.80 33.05
N PRO A 1106 27.02 5.87 33.04
CA PRO A 1106 27.12 6.75 31.88
C PRO A 1106 27.42 5.95 30.61
N ALA A 1107 26.53 6.10 29.63
CA ALA A 1107 26.28 5.19 28.53
C ALA A 1107 27.51 4.79 27.72
N VAL A 1108 27.98 3.57 27.91
CA VAL A 1108 28.73 2.84 26.88
C VAL A 1108 27.69 2.21 25.95
N ARG A 1109 27.13 3.03 25.04
CA ARG A 1109 26.21 2.57 23.98
C ARG A 1109 26.93 1.55 23.09
N PHE A 1110 26.25 0.55 22.51
CA PHE A 1110 26.87 -0.43 21.58
C PHE A 1110 27.65 0.25 20.43
N SER A 1111 27.17 1.40 19.95
CA SER A 1111 27.88 2.28 19.00
C SER A 1111 29.09 3.02 19.63
N ASN A 1112 29.00 3.43 20.89
CA ASN A 1112 30.11 4.01 21.66
C ASN A 1112 31.14 2.94 22.07
N TRP A 1113 30.77 1.66 22.19
CA TRP A 1113 31.68 0.54 22.41
C TRP A 1113 32.52 0.28 21.15
N LEU A 1114 31.91 0.31 19.96
CA LEU A 1114 32.63 0.23 18.68
C LEU A 1114 33.51 1.47 18.43
N ALA A 1115 33.03 2.67 18.80
CA ALA A 1115 33.79 3.91 18.62
C ALA A 1115 34.86 4.16 19.71
N GLY A 1116 34.64 3.70 20.94
CA GLY A 1116 35.49 3.97 22.10
C GLY A 1116 36.66 3.00 22.28
N SER A 1117 36.55 1.78 21.74
CA SER A 1117 37.53 0.72 21.98
C SER A 1117 38.56 0.57 20.86
N ILE A 1118 38.34 1.19 19.69
CA ILE A 1118 39.15 0.88 18.50
C ILE A 1118 39.80 2.12 17.83
N TYR A 1119 39.21 3.33 17.81
CA TYR A 1119 39.92 4.54 17.28
C TYR A 1119 39.41 5.88 17.87
N PRO A 1120 40.29 6.78 18.37
CA PRO A 1120 39.90 8.08 18.96
C PRO A 1120 39.31 9.14 17.99
N GLU A 1121 39.39 8.92 16.68
CA GLU A 1121 39.07 9.92 15.65
C GLU A 1121 37.55 10.03 15.33
N VAL A 1122 36.73 9.09 15.82
CA VAL A 1122 35.28 9.02 15.55
C VAL A 1122 34.45 9.98 16.43
N ARG A 1123 35.04 10.58 17.47
CA ARG A 1123 34.34 11.49 18.39
C ARG A 1123 33.74 12.74 17.73
N GLN A 1124 34.21 13.13 16.55
CA GLN A 1124 33.75 14.35 15.88
C GLN A 1124 32.46 14.16 15.05
N PHE A 1125 32.03 12.92 14.78
CA PHE A 1125 30.85 12.63 13.95
C PHE A 1125 29.55 12.46 14.76
N GLN A 1126 29.63 12.20 16.08
CA GLN A 1126 28.48 11.93 16.95
C GLN A 1126 27.86 13.18 17.62
N ALA A 1127 28.43 14.37 17.42
CA ALA A 1127 27.93 15.60 18.04
C ALA A 1127 26.71 16.22 17.30
N SER A 1128 26.30 15.68 16.15
CA SER A 1128 25.16 16.18 15.39
C SER A 1128 24.33 15.05 14.76
N ASN A 1129 23.15 14.81 15.34
CA ASN A 1129 21.91 14.43 14.63
C ASN A 1129 21.61 12.95 14.29
N VAL A 1130 22.00 11.99 15.14
CA VAL A 1130 21.31 10.67 15.14
C VAL A 1130 21.00 10.27 16.58
N SER A 1131 19.72 10.20 16.95
CA SER A 1131 19.30 9.55 18.20
C SER A 1131 19.69 8.07 18.10
N SER A 1132 20.65 7.65 18.92
CA SER A 1132 21.16 6.29 18.95
C SER A 1132 20.23 5.32 19.71
N GLU A 1133 18.93 5.57 19.70
CA GLU A 1133 17.88 4.71 20.26
C GLU A 1133 17.33 3.70 19.22
N ASP A 1134 17.62 3.90 17.93
CA ASP A 1134 16.79 3.36 16.85
C ASP A 1134 17.30 2.05 16.19
N MET A 1135 18.29 1.33 16.76
CA MET A 1135 18.84 0.12 16.08
C MET A 1135 18.74 -1.20 16.85
N ILE A 1136 18.64 -1.20 18.18
CA ILE A 1136 18.56 -2.45 18.98
C ILE A 1136 17.76 -2.15 20.24
N THR A 1137 16.47 -2.50 20.26
CA THR A 1137 15.68 -2.47 21.49
C THR A 1137 16.02 -3.70 22.33
N PRO A 1138 16.35 -3.57 23.62
CA PRO A 1138 16.47 -4.71 24.52
C PRO A 1138 15.15 -5.47 24.54
N VAL A 1139 15.21 -6.79 24.43
CA VAL A 1139 14.05 -7.67 24.59
C VAL A 1139 14.47 -8.74 25.57
N ASP A 1140 13.58 -9.12 26.50
CA ASP A 1140 13.83 -10.20 27.45
C ASP A 1140 13.42 -11.55 26.87
N ILE A 1141 14.11 -12.60 27.30
CA ILE A 1141 13.69 -13.98 27.03
C ILE A 1141 12.33 -14.22 27.69
N PRO A 1142 11.38 -14.87 27.00
CA PRO A 1142 10.08 -15.20 27.58
C PRO A 1142 10.20 -15.93 28.93
N THR A 1143 9.47 -15.45 29.93
CA THR A 1143 9.47 -16.05 31.28
C THR A 1143 9.00 -17.52 31.26
N SER A 1144 8.15 -17.86 30.29
CA SER A 1144 7.68 -19.22 29.98
C SER A 1144 8.80 -20.20 29.61
N LEU A 1145 9.98 -19.71 29.21
CA LEU A 1145 11.13 -20.50 28.78
C LEU A 1145 12.31 -20.50 29.77
N LEU A 1146 12.28 -19.71 30.85
CA LEU A 1146 13.44 -19.57 31.74
C LEU A 1146 13.96 -20.90 32.29
N SER A 1147 13.07 -21.87 32.56
CA SER A 1147 13.45 -23.20 33.02
C SER A 1147 14.05 -24.11 31.94
N ARG A 1148 14.13 -23.64 30.70
CA ARG A 1148 14.67 -24.33 29.51
C ARG A 1148 15.89 -23.61 28.94
N VAL A 1149 16.26 -22.45 29.49
CA VAL A 1149 17.33 -21.59 28.99
C VAL A 1149 18.57 -21.80 29.82
N VAL A 1150 19.66 -22.14 29.16
CA VAL A 1150 20.99 -22.24 29.77
C VAL A 1150 21.89 -21.23 29.06
N THR A 1151 22.59 -20.39 29.82
CA THR A 1151 23.48 -19.37 29.24
C THR A 1151 24.91 -19.56 29.73
N ILE A 1152 25.88 -19.19 28.90
CA ILE A 1152 27.27 -19.05 29.32
C ILE A 1152 27.82 -17.69 28.87
N CYS A 1153 28.33 -16.94 29.84
CA CYS A 1153 29.01 -15.68 29.63
C CYS A 1153 30.18 -15.56 30.58
N ASN A 1154 31.36 -15.22 30.05
CA ASN A 1154 32.55 -14.93 30.86
C ASN A 1154 32.54 -13.46 31.28
N PHE A 1155 32.92 -13.15 32.52
CA PHE A 1155 32.98 -11.79 33.04
C PHE A 1155 33.86 -10.86 32.20
N THR A 1156 34.84 -11.40 31.47
CA THR A 1156 35.73 -10.64 30.59
C THR A 1156 35.25 -10.53 29.16
N ASP A 1157 34.12 -11.15 28.78
CA ASP A 1157 33.57 -11.02 27.43
C ASP A 1157 32.67 -9.77 27.33
N PRO A 1158 33.11 -8.71 26.63
CA PRO A 1158 32.35 -7.47 26.56
C PRO A 1158 31.06 -7.59 25.75
N VAL A 1159 30.84 -8.68 25.01
CA VAL A 1159 29.59 -8.89 24.27
C VAL A 1159 28.45 -9.17 25.24
N CYS A 1160 28.68 -9.98 26.28
CA CYS A 1160 27.62 -10.48 27.16
C CYS A 1160 27.76 -10.04 28.64
N ALA A 1161 28.90 -9.44 29.03
CA ALA A 1161 29.18 -8.99 30.39
C ALA A 1161 29.82 -7.59 30.43
N ILE A 1162 28.98 -6.58 30.56
CA ILE A 1162 29.36 -5.18 30.80
C ILE A 1162 28.90 -4.77 32.19
N GLY A 1163 29.82 -4.28 33.03
CA GLY A 1163 29.57 -3.77 34.39
C GLY A 1163 30.69 -2.82 34.83
N GLY A 1164 30.40 -1.88 35.74
CA GLY A 1164 31.15 -0.63 36.00
C GLY A 1164 32.63 -0.66 36.46
N ARG A 1165 33.43 -1.67 36.10
CA ARG A 1165 34.88 -1.72 36.32
C ARG A 1165 35.61 -2.14 35.04
N GLY A 1166 35.96 -1.18 34.18
CA GLY A 1166 37.00 -1.24 33.13
C GLY A 1166 36.93 -2.39 32.11
N PHE A 1167 36.93 -2.07 30.81
CA PHE A 1167 36.89 -3.03 29.70
C PHE A 1167 38.09 -4.01 29.71
N PRO A 1168 37.88 -5.32 29.89
CA PRO A 1168 38.94 -6.33 29.78
C PRO A 1168 39.19 -6.76 28.31
N ASP A 1169 40.30 -7.44 28.06
CA ASP A 1169 40.79 -7.88 26.74
C ASP A 1169 39.78 -8.70 25.92
N ALA A 1170 39.67 -8.38 24.62
CA ALA A 1170 38.76 -9.00 23.65
C ALA A 1170 39.13 -10.45 23.24
N ASP A 1171 40.27 -10.98 23.70
CA ASP A 1171 40.76 -12.32 23.34
C ASP A 1171 39.85 -13.46 23.85
N VAL A 1172 38.99 -13.20 24.84
CA VAL A 1172 38.18 -14.23 25.50
C VAL A 1172 36.90 -14.61 24.73
N HIS A 1173 36.39 -13.75 23.84
CA HIS A 1173 35.12 -14.01 23.11
C HIS A 1173 35.18 -15.30 22.27
N GLY A 1174 36.36 -15.66 21.74
CA GLY A 1174 36.58 -16.87 20.94
C GLY A 1174 36.96 -18.13 21.72
N GLU A 1175 37.16 -18.06 23.04
CA GLU A 1175 37.82 -19.10 23.85
C GLU A 1175 36.90 -19.81 24.85
N TYR A 1176 35.60 -19.84 24.60
CA TYR A 1176 34.63 -20.50 25.49
C TYR A 1176 34.93 -21.98 25.82
N PRO A 1177 35.39 -22.85 24.89
CA PRO A 1177 35.67 -24.27 25.19
C PRO A 1177 36.76 -24.52 26.22
N THR A 1178 37.64 -23.54 26.48
CA THR A 1178 38.69 -23.62 27.50
C THR A 1178 38.33 -22.86 28.79
N SER A 1179 37.14 -22.25 28.85
CA SER A 1179 36.68 -21.50 30.01
C SER A 1179 36.22 -22.41 31.16
N SER A 1180 36.37 -21.93 32.40
CA SER A 1180 36.04 -22.71 33.62
C SER A 1180 34.56 -23.07 33.79
N GLY A 1181 33.66 -22.49 32.99
CA GLY A 1181 32.22 -22.77 33.01
C GLY A 1181 31.74 -23.71 31.92
N TRP A 1182 32.60 -24.07 30.95
CA TRP A 1182 32.18 -24.80 29.75
C TRP A 1182 31.62 -26.20 30.03
N ALA A 1183 32.30 -26.99 30.87
CA ALA A 1183 31.84 -28.34 31.22
C ALA A 1183 30.46 -28.30 31.92
N ARG A 1184 30.29 -27.38 32.88
CA ARG A 1184 29.01 -27.16 33.57
C ARG A 1184 27.91 -26.73 32.60
N PHE A 1185 28.22 -25.83 31.66
CA PHE A 1185 27.27 -25.39 30.63
C PHE A 1185 26.78 -26.56 29.76
N VAL A 1186 27.70 -27.44 29.33
CA VAL A 1186 27.38 -28.65 28.55
C VAL A 1186 26.50 -29.60 29.36
N GLU A 1187 26.87 -29.89 30.61
CA GLU A 1187 26.14 -30.78 31.52
C GLU A 1187 24.71 -30.28 31.82
N GLU A 1188 24.56 -29.00 32.16
CA GLU A 1188 23.26 -28.36 32.44
C GLU A 1188 22.37 -28.30 31.19
N SER A 1189 22.96 -28.03 30.02
CA SER A 1189 22.24 -28.02 28.74
C SER A 1189 21.71 -29.40 28.37
N ALA A 1190 22.54 -30.45 28.51
CA ALA A 1190 22.16 -31.84 28.25
C ALA A 1190 21.06 -32.31 29.22
N SER A 1191 21.21 -31.98 30.51
CA SER A 1191 20.23 -32.29 31.55
C SER A 1191 18.88 -31.63 31.26
N THR A 1192 18.90 -30.35 30.90
CA THR A 1192 17.70 -29.58 30.54
C THR A 1192 17.01 -30.19 29.33
N ALA A 1193 17.77 -30.45 28.25
CA ALA A 1193 17.21 -31.04 27.04
C ALA A 1193 16.55 -32.39 27.30
N ARG A 1194 17.15 -33.21 28.17
CA ARG A 1194 16.61 -34.52 28.55
C ARG A 1194 15.30 -34.40 29.33
N ILE A 1195 15.24 -33.53 30.35
CA ILE A 1195 14.05 -33.33 31.19
C ILE A 1195 12.80 -33.01 30.37
N TYR A 1196 12.95 -32.26 29.28
CA TYR A 1196 11.83 -31.86 28.42
C TYR A 1196 11.67 -32.72 27.16
N ALA A 1197 12.58 -33.67 26.93
CA ALA A 1197 12.49 -34.70 25.89
C ALA A 1197 11.75 -35.95 26.37
N ASP A 1198 11.96 -36.34 27.63
CA ASP A 1198 11.16 -37.35 28.35
C ASP A 1198 9.73 -36.83 28.63
#